data_AF-A0A8S1U035-F1
#
_entry.id   AF-A0A8S1U035-F1
#
_cell.length_a   1.000
_cell.length_b   1.000
_cell.length_c   1.000
_cell.angle_alpha   90.00
_cell.angle_beta   90.00
_cell.angle_gamma   90.00
#
_symmetry.space_group_name_H-M   'P 1'
#
loop_
_entity.id
_entity.type
_entity.pdbx_description
1 polymer ?
#
loop_
_entity_poly.entity_id
_entity_poly.type
_entity_poly.pdbx_seq_one_letter_code
_entity_poly.pdbx_strand_id
1 'polypeptide(L)'
;MAALDDNYNHWDLESDDYRMPATTSIQLYLYYAKKPDCSVENQSRSSDTENYYTHAPLFTEKPKCTPLVKKEIIEFEEEEPRKMGTPSSHEAISLQTPKSMRSQQPHKTKAAEKIRARLSKPQILTKNQIRQKQLQQFIDGWGFSLLMALVTIYALFGDDIRILSVNKDGDDIFFILTSICIACFTIEIVLTCIVNPAYLFNFYFWLDLISTATMILDIGWITDHWYGDEGDVQNAATLKALGKASRTARKAARVIRIIRLVRLIKLYKHARQQIEKEKQKSILQELLLKDEQKLNSSQQQHQQQQNKQKQNYLIRISILQQNKKKPKTGDLNSQLPYINKSKHSRSQSEHDQNSSNNEQLKQSTHSQSDQIKESHVGSQLQDLVMRRAITIIISILISIPILTLDTYSEIINSYDSGIFRISQFRKNLPITNMLIQQYVQFHNPEIYPIQSVLVLQDDLNQVYTEYNYTTNPDWFQSTEMVKSQYRFSDQQYFVTTDDDNQLITYSVSDLVDYNKINAILSIFQTVFVCIVLALSAILFNKDVTELIIEPIETMIQKIELIANNPLEAVNIEEQEDLITQELEKNKDIQKIRQRQIEQTTETYLLQELIMKIGALLAVGFGEAGSEIIAENIKKGGSVDPMIPGKRVLAIFGFCDIRNFTDATEVLQEDVMVFVNEIAEIVHFTVDSYGGSVNKNIGDAFLLVWKYPDMKYHVDPQTNKLILHSDHNVKQRGDMAVLSFLKIIISVSLSKKLDKYKRHEGLNSRIKDYCVRMGFGLHLGWGIEGAIGSSFKIDASYLSPNVNMASRLEAATKQFGTYILISGVLKRNLTQACQNHIRLIDVVTVKGSIEPVELYTVDLSIKNLLNKFKEPRDIFDISRMKPREQKQFRVVNRYKRNLLIKSVEDDKIQLATLFEKDEDLIAARELYTQEFYDTWISGFNSYIRGEWDEAQKIFMKTLTMIPEHKDGPSNTLLEVINSAGGRAPYDWKGFRELTEK
;
A
#
# COMPACT_ATOMS: atom_id res chain seq x y z
N MET A 1 -26.67 -54.73 -34.18
CA MET A 1 -26.85 -55.28 -32.81
C MET A 1 -27.18 -54.07 -31.94
N ALA A 2 -28.45 -53.72 -31.70
CA ALA A 2 -29.52 -54.48 -31.03
C ALA A 2 -29.23 -54.63 -29.52
N ALA A 3 -30.15 -54.32 -28.59
CA ALA A 3 -31.61 -54.06 -28.69
C ALA A 3 -32.03 -52.81 -27.87
N LEU A 4 -33.12 -52.09 -28.22
CA LEU A 4 -34.46 -52.08 -27.56
C LEU A 4 -34.46 -51.54 -26.10
N ASP A 5 -35.36 -50.67 -25.62
CA ASP A 5 -36.68 -50.14 -26.06
C ASP A 5 -36.80 -48.62 -25.69
N ASP A 6 -37.89 -47.85 -25.96
CA ASP A 6 -38.76 -47.64 -27.13
C ASP A 6 -39.79 -46.48 -26.81
N ASN A 7 -40.49 -45.93 -27.82
CA ASN A 7 -41.54 -44.87 -27.81
C ASN A 7 -41.06 -43.39 -27.95
N TYR A 8 -41.30 -42.64 -29.07
CA TYR A 8 -42.55 -42.16 -29.73
C TYR A 8 -43.22 -40.95 -29.01
N ASN A 9 -43.59 -39.81 -29.61
CA ASN A 9 -43.71 -39.31 -31.00
C ASN A 9 -43.07 -37.87 -31.16
N HIS A 10 -42.68 -37.29 -32.32
CA HIS A 10 -43.32 -37.07 -33.66
C HIS A 10 -44.51 -36.06 -33.59
N TRP A 11 -44.73 -35.02 -34.42
CA TRP A 11 -44.30 -34.49 -35.75
C TRP A 11 -44.14 -32.95 -35.64
N ASP A 12 -43.20 -32.21 -36.26
CA ASP A 12 -42.89 -31.88 -37.68
C ASP A 12 -43.71 -30.73 -38.35
N LEU A 13 -42.97 -29.71 -38.85
CA LEU A 13 -43.22 -28.83 -40.03
C LEU A 13 -44.44 -27.84 -39.96
N GLU A 14 -44.56 -26.75 -40.77
CA GLU A 14 -43.97 -26.42 -42.09
C GLU A 14 -43.89 -24.88 -42.40
N SER A 15 -42.82 -24.47 -43.13
CA SER A 15 -42.68 -23.39 -44.15
C SER A 15 -43.23 -21.95 -44.06
N ASP A 16 -42.33 -20.99 -44.36
CA ASP A 16 -42.38 -19.85 -45.32
C ASP A 16 -43.67 -19.03 -45.61
N ASP A 17 -43.53 -17.69 -45.57
CA ASP A 17 -43.78 -16.84 -46.77
C ASP A 17 -42.99 -15.50 -46.72
N TYR A 18 -42.88 -14.82 -47.88
CA TYR A 18 -42.03 -13.67 -48.20
C TYR A 18 -42.73 -12.29 -48.05
N ARG A 19 -41.94 -11.22 -47.79
CA ARG A 19 -41.91 -9.99 -48.63
C ARG A 19 -40.80 -8.97 -48.25
N MET A 20 -40.35 -8.24 -49.28
CA MET A 20 -39.34 -7.16 -49.28
C MET A 20 -40.03 -5.76 -49.39
N PRO A 21 -39.37 -4.57 -49.33
CA PRO A 21 -38.05 -4.17 -49.90
C PRO A 21 -37.10 -3.49 -48.86
N ALA A 22 -35.81 -3.17 -49.05
CA ALA A 22 -34.98 -2.69 -50.19
C ALA A 22 -35.24 -1.22 -50.61
N THR A 23 -34.26 -0.43 -51.08
CA THR A 23 -32.78 -0.62 -51.20
C THR A 23 -32.04 0.00 -49.99
N THR A 24 -30.82 0.58 -49.94
CA THR A 24 -29.69 1.01 -50.83
C THR A 24 -28.44 1.14 -49.91
N SER A 25 -27.14 1.19 -50.29
CA SER A 25 -26.41 1.40 -51.55
C SER A 25 -25.05 0.65 -51.58
N ILE A 26 -24.64 0.18 -52.77
CA ILE A 26 -23.28 0.28 -53.42
C ILE A 26 -22.03 0.00 -52.52
N GLN A 27 -21.25 -1.10 -52.65
CA GLN A 27 -20.31 -1.55 -53.72
C GLN A 27 -18.96 -0.77 -53.85
N LEU A 28 -17.79 -1.33 -54.24
CA LEU A 28 -17.26 -2.73 -54.32
C LEU A 28 -15.70 -2.75 -54.59
N TYR A 29 -15.07 -3.93 -54.50
CA TYR A 29 -13.66 -4.35 -54.80
C TYR A 29 -12.61 -4.14 -53.67
N LEU A 30 -11.61 -5.00 -53.35
CA LEU A 30 -10.97 -6.27 -53.83
C LEU A 30 -9.99 -6.26 -55.03
N TYR A 31 -8.71 -6.64 -54.80
CA TYR A 31 -8.05 -7.86 -55.36
C TYR A 31 -6.72 -8.21 -54.59
N TYR A 32 -6.58 -9.39 -53.96
CA TYR A 32 -5.79 -10.60 -54.36
C TYR A 32 -4.23 -10.45 -54.32
N ALA A 33 -3.40 -11.45 -53.96
CA ALA A 33 -3.54 -12.90 -53.70
C ALA A 33 -2.45 -13.37 -52.67
N LYS A 34 -2.10 -14.65 -52.36
CA LYS A 34 -2.49 -16.03 -52.77
C LYS A 34 -2.07 -17.07 -51.68
N LYS A 35 -2.19 -18.38 -51.97
CA LYS A 35 -1.58 -19.58 -51.32
C LYS A 35 -1.17 -20.58 -52.45
N PRO A 36 -0.58 -21.80 -52.24
CA PRO A 36 -0.54 -22.70 -51.05
C PRO A 36 0.93 -22.96 -50.58
N ASP A 37 1.51 -24.11 -50.17
CA ASP A 37 1.07 -25.54 -50.13
C ASP A 37 1.90 -26.47 -49.17
N CYS A 38 1.59 -27.77 -49.20
CA CYS A 38 2.18 -28.99 -48.59
C CYS A 38 3.62 -29.37 -49.06
N SER A 39 4.37 -30.35 -48.53
CA SER A 39 4.25 -31.30 -47.39
C SER A 39 5.58 -32.05 -47.10
N VAL A 40 5.72 -32.61 -45.89
CA VAL A 40 6.38 -33.90 -45.50
C VAL A 40 7.61 -34.39 -46.29
N GLU A 41 8.76 -34.54 -45.61
CA GLU A 41 9.45 -35.85 -45.55
C GLU A 41 10.29 -36.02 -44.27
N ASN A 42 10.90 -37.20 -44.09
CA ASN A 42 11.41 -37.72 -42.81
C ASN A 42 12.83 -38.32 -43.00
N GLN A 43 13.42 -38.89 -41.93
CA GLN A 43 14.73 -39.59 -41.91
C GLN A 43 15.99 -38.70 -41.79
N SER A 44 17.12 -39.14 -41.18
CA SER A 44 17.32 -40.14 -40.11
C SER A 44 18.79 -40.13 -39.64
N ARG A 45 19.04 -40.48 -38.35
CA ARG A 45 20.34 -40.99 -37.82
C ARG A 45 21.53 -40.01 -37.88
N SER A 46 22.61 -40.16 -37.09
CA SER A 46 22.83 -40.91 -35.83
C SER A 46 24.09 -40.41 -35.11
N SER A 47 24.31 -40.91 -33.90
CA SER A 47 25.62 -41.32 -33.34
C SER A 47 26.76 -40.30 -33.20
N ASP A 48 26.96 -39.89 -31.95
CA ASP A 48 28.17 -40.14 -31.13
C ASP A 48 29.51 -39.42 -31.38
N THR A 49 30.23 -39.22 -30.26
CA THR A 49 31.70 -39.08 -30.11
C THR A 49 32.41 -37.85 -30.72
N GLU A 50 33.48 -37.30 -30.13
CA GLU A 50 33.95 -37.29 -28.73
C GLU A 50 34.90 -36.10 -28.48
N ASN A 51 35.49 -36.05 -27.28
CA ASN A 51 36.60 -35.20 -26.82
C ASN A 51 37.62 -34.76 -27.90
N TYR A 52 38.20 -33.55 -27.77
CA TYR A 52 39.53 -33.39 -27.16
C TYR A 52 39.90 -31.91 -26.86
N TYR A 53 41.05 -31.74 -26.20
CA TYR A 53 41.53 -30.52 -25.53
C TYR A 53 42.36 -29.57 -26.42
N THR A 54 42.68 -28.40 -25.84
CA THR A 54 43.86 -27.54 -26.13
C THR A 54 44.04 -26.98 -27.55
N HIS A 55 43.93 -25.66 -27.70
CA HIS A 55 45.08 -24.75 -27.53
C HIS A 55 44.65 -23.27 -27.64
N ALA A 56 45.32 -22.39 -26.87
CA ALA A 56 45.25 -20.94 -27.05
C ALA A 56 46.59 -20.40 -27.57
N PRO A 57 46.60 -19.60 -28.64
CA PRO A 57 47.71 -18.71 -28.97
C PRO A 57 47.35 -17.25 -28.62
N LEU A 58 48.32 -16.49 -28.09
CA LEU A 58 48.20 -15.03 -28.05
C LEU A 58 48.30 -14.48 -29.48
N PHE A 59 47.41 -13.59 -29.87
CA PHE A 59 47.65 -12.67 -30.98
C PHE A 59 47.40 -11.22 -30.55
N THR A 60 48.49 -10.45 -30.54
CA THR A 60 48.47 -9.01 -30.38
C THR A 60 48.26 -8.33 -31.72
N GLU A 61 47.12 -7.67 -31.94
CA GLU A 61 47.07 -6.55 -32.88
C GLU A 61 45.84 -5.64 -32.67
N LYS A 62 45.93 -4.39 -33.15
CA LYS A 62 44.89 -3.36 -33.00
C LYS A 62 44.26 -3.03 -34.37
N PRO A 63 42.96 -3.24 -34.58
CA PRO A 63 42.25 -2.58 -35.67
C PRO A 63 42.03 -1.08 -35.33
N LYS A 64 42.17 -0.21 -36.34
CA LYS A 64 41.82 1.21 -36.24
C LYS A 64 40.37 1.40 -36.71
N CYS A 65 39.54 2.10 -35.96
CA CYS A 65 38.20 2.50 -36.42
C CYS A 65 38.25 3.92 -37.00
N THR A 66 37.98 4.06 -38.30
CA THR A 66 37.64 5.34 -38.94
C THR A 66 36.13 5.58 -38.90
N PRO A 67 35.66 6.82 -38.68
CA PRO A 67 34.23 7.10 -38.56
C PRO A 67 33.55 7.19 -39.93
N LEU A 68 32.30 6.73 -40.00
CA LEU A 68 31.36 7.09 -41.06
C LEU A 68 30.07 7.60 -40.44
N VAL A 69 29.75 8.87 -40.72
CA VAL A 69 28.47 9.50 -40.40
C VAL A 69 27.71 9.67 -41.71
N LYS A 70 26.45 9.24 -41.73
CA LYS A 70 25.42 9.87 -42.58
C LYS A 70 24.19 10.14 -41.74
N LYS A 71 23.47 11.19 -42.13
CA LYS A 71 22.40 11.84 -41.39
C LYS A 71 21.36 12.26 -42.42
N GLU A 72 20.09 12.00 -42.15
CA GLU A 72 18.98 12.62 -42.87
C GLU A 72 18.12 13.41 -41.88
N ILE A 73 17.40 14.41 -42.41
CA ILE A 73 16.81 15.51 -41.65
C ILE A 73 15.50 15.91 -42.35
N ILE A 74 14.40 15.95 -41.60
CA ILE A 74 13.19 16.75 -41.87
C ILE A 74 12.58 17.08 -40.48
N GLU A 75 11.97 18.22 -40.15
CA GLU A 75 12.25 19.65 -40.40
C GLU A 75 11.36 20.45 -39.39
N PHE A 76 11.08 21.74 -39.63
CA PHE A 76 10.24 22.66 -38.82
C PHE A 76 10.78 23.06 -37.42
N GLU A 77 10.77 24.35 -37.01
CA GLU A 77 10.73 25.63 -37.74
C GLU A 77 11.20 26.74 -36.78
N GLU A 78 11.81 27.83 -37.27
CA GLU A 78 12.28 28.98 -36.45
C GLU A 78 11.74 30.33 -36.98
N GLU A 79 11.38 31.26 -36.09
CA GLU A 79 11.12 32.68 -36.42
C GLU A 79 12.21 33.63 -35.87
N GLU A 80 12.36 34.80 -36.51
CA GLU A 80 13.57 35.63 -36.45
C GLU A 80 13.85 36.42 -35.15
N PRO A 81 15.14 36.71 -34.86
CA PRO A 81 15.57 37.74 -33.91
C PRO A 81 15.81 39.12 -34.57
N ARG A 82 15.77 40.21 -33.78
CA ARG A 82 16.28 41.53 -34.21
C ARG A 82 17.36 42.08 -33.26
N LYS A 83 18.52 42.42 -33.87
CA LYS A 83 19.43 43.58 -33.72
C LYS A 83 19.39 44.36 -32.37
N MET A 84 20.50 44.86 -31.82
CA MET A 84 21.69 45.45 -32.49
C MET A 84 22.85 45.65 -31.49
N GLY A 85 24.10 45.85 -31.96
CA GLY A 85 25.14 46.58 -31.20
C GLY A 85 26.49 45.88 -30.99
N THR A 86 27.51 46.32 -31.73
CA THR A 86 28.95 46.14 -31.46
C THR A 86 29.61 47.53 -31.46
N PRO A 87 30.73 47.80 -30.75
CA PRO A 87 32.03 47.67 -31.43
C PRO A 87 33.29 47.42 -30.54
N SER A 88 34.43 47.12 -31.19
CA SER A 88 35.84 47.55 -30.88
C SER A 88 36.54 47.21 -29.54
N SER A 89 37.87 47.03 -29.42
CA SER A 89 39.00 46.65 -30.32
C SER A 89 40.36 46.67 -29.53
N HIS A 90 41.47 46.21 -30.14
CA HIS A 90 42.89 46.32 -29.69
C HIS A 90 43.31 45.42 -28.48
N GLU A 91 44.31 44.51 -28.60
CA GLU A 91 45.79 44.65 -28.44
C GLU A 91 46.31 44.58 -26.97
N ALA A 92 47.57 44.25 -26.64
CA ALA A 92 48.53 43.30 -27.22
C ALA A 92 49.69 43.02 -26.22
N ILE A 93 50.16 41.76 -26.16
CA ILE A 93 51.51 41.24 -25.79
C ILE A 93 52.38 42.03 -24.77
N SER A 94 52.70 41.42 -23.62
CA SER A 94 54.10 41.28 -23.10
C SER A 94 54.18 40.44 -21.79
N LEU A 95 55.40 40.09 -21.36
CA LEU A 95 55.70 39.07 -20.33
C LEU A 95 55.89 39.67 -18.91
N GLN A 96 55.66 38.88 -17.84
CA GLN A 96 56.74 38.43 -16.91
C GLN A 96 56.27 37.58 -15.69
N THR A 97 56.97 36.45 -15.48
CA THR A 97 57.16 35.69 -14.20
C THR A 97 55.96 35.01 -13.50
N PRO A 98 56.18 33.85 -12.82
CA PRO A 98 55.09 33.06 -12.22
C PRO A 98 54.86 33.33 -10.72
N LYS A 99 53.60 33.35 -10.28
CA LYS A 99 53.20 33.23 -8.87
C LYS A 99 51.94 32.36 -8.71
N SER A 100 51.95 31.48 -7.71
CA SER A 100 50.82 30.74 -7.13
C SER A 100 49.77 30.16 -8.09
N MET A 101 49.88 28.86 -8.40
CA MET A 101 48.74 28.08 -8.92
C MET A 101 47.64 27.99 -7.85
N ARG A 102 46.63 28.86 -7.95
CA ARG A 102 45.38 28.76 -7.19
C ARG A 102 44.53 27.65 -7.81
N SER A 103 44.08 26.69 -7.01
CA SER A 103 43.36 25.51 -7.50
C SER A 103 42.06 25.90 -8.24
N GLN A 104 41.89 25.34 -9.44
CA GLN A 104 40.66 25.49 -10.21
C GLN A 104 39.53 24.71 -9.52
N GLN A 105 38.42 25.38 -9.24
CA GLN A 105 37.18 24.69 -8.87
C GLN A 105 36.59 24.04 -10.13
N PRO A 106 36.12 22.78 -10.07
CA PRO A 106 35.45 22.16 -11.21
C PRO A 106 34.15 22.92 -11.52
N HIS A 107 33.92 23.20 -12.80
CA HIS A 107 32.74 23.93 -13.26
C HIS A 107 31.44 23.18 -12.90
N LYS A 108 30.73 23.64 -11.87
CA LYS A 108 29.31 23.31 -11.69
C LYS A 108 28.56 23.85 -12.90
N THR A 109 28.08 22.96 -13.76
CA THR A 109 27.28 23.32 -14.92
C THR A 109 25.98 23.99 -14.46
N LYS A 110 25.79 25.28 -14.75
CA LYS A 110 24.56 26.03 -14.43
C LYS A 110 23.29 25.37 -14.97
N ALA A 111 23.40 24.53 -16.00
CA ALA A 111 22.32 23.67 -16.48
C ALA A 111 21.78 22.71 -15.39
N ALA A 112 22.63 21.98 -14.68
CA ALA A 112 22.21 21.03 -13.64
C ALA A 112 21.50 21.72 -12.45
N GLU A 113 21.96 22.91 -12.09
CA GLU A 113 21.36 23.74 -11.04
C GLU A 113 20.00 24.30 -11.50
N LYS A 114 19.90 24.72 -12.77
CA LYS A 114 18.64 25.15 -13.43
C LYS A 114 17.65 24.00 -13.66
N ILE A 115 18.12 22.74 -13.70
CA ILE A 115 17.31 21.52 -13.74
C ILE A 115 16.81 21.16 -12.33
N ARG A 116 17.67 21.17 -11.29
CA ARG A 116 17.21 21.01 -9.90
C ARG A 116 16.17 22.07 -9.52
N ALA A 117 16.40 23.34 -9.88
CA ALA A 117 15.46 24.44 -9.66
C ALA A 117 14.18 24.40 -10.54
N ARG A 118 14.05 23.43 -11.45
CA ARG A 118 12.80 23.08 -12.15
C ARG A 118 12.08 21.91 -11.48
N LEU A 119 12.83 20.90 -11.01
CA LEU A 119 12.27 19.71 -10.34
C LEU A 119 11.82 19.97 -8.90
N SER A 120 12.40 20.95 -8.20
CA SER A 120 12.09 21.24 -6.78
C SER A 120 11.11 22.40 -6.55
N LYS A 121 10.29 22.76 -7.55
CA LYS A 121 9.23 23.76 -7.38
C LYS A 121 7.87 23.09 -7.31
N PRO A 122 7.01 23.40 -6.31
CA PRO A 122 5.59 23.10 -6.45
C PRO A 122 5.09 23.80 -7.72
N GLN A 123 4.26 23.11 -8.52
CA GLN A 123 3.74 23.68 -9.76
C GLN A 123 2.98 24.97 -9.44
N ILE A 124 3.53 26.11 -9.88
CA ILE A 124 2.86 27.41 -9.78
C ILE A 124 1.74 27.40 -10.81
N LEU A 125 0.57 26.93 -10.39
CA LEU A 125 -0.66 26.90 -11.17
C LEU A 125 -0.86 28.27 -11.82
N THR A 126 -1.02 28.29 -13.14
CA THR A 126 -1.29 29.53 -13.87
C THR A 126 -2.61 30.16 -13.38
N LYS A 127 -2.81 31.47 -13.59
CA LYS A 127 -4.06 32.15 -13.18
C LYS A 127 -5.32 31.44 -13.72
N ASN A 128 -5.23 30.81 -14.89
CA ASN A 128 -6.33 30.02 -15.46
C ASN A 128 -6.53 28.69 -14.73
N GLN A 129 -5.46 27.95 -14.42
CA GLN A 129 -5.55 26.72 -13.62
C GLN A 129 -6.01 26.98 -12.17
N ILE A 130 -5.62 28.11 -11.57
CA ILE A 130 -6.14 28.54 -10.25
C ILE A 130 -7.65 28.81 -10.35
N ARG A 131 -8.09 29.57 -11.36
CA ARG A 131 -9.52 29.82 -11.61
C ARG A 131 -10.31 28.53 -11.87
N GLN A 132 -9.80 27.62 -12.70
CA GLN A 132 -10.41 26.31 -12.93
C GLN A 132 -10.52 25.51 -11.63
N LYS A 133 -9.48 25.49 -10.80
CA LYS A 133 -9.49 24.79 -9.51
C LYS A 133 -10.48 25.41 -8.51
N GLN A 134 -10.62 26.73 -8.49
CA GLN A 134 -11.63 27.43 -7.69
C GLN A 134 -13.06 27.16 -8.21
N LEU A 135 -13.25 27.16 -9.53
CA LEU A 135 -14.54 26.86 -10.15
C LEU A 135 -14.94 25.39 -9.93
N GLN A 136 -13.97 24.48 -9.97
CA GLN A 136 -14.16 23.06 -9.61
C GLN A 136 -14.54 22.90 -8.13
N GLN A 137 -13.87 23.60 -7.21
CA GLN A 137 -14.23 23.62 -5.79
C GLN A 137 -15.63 24.21 -5.51
N PHE A 138 -16.14 25.05 -6.41
CA PHE A 138 -17.51 25.56 -6.36
C PHE A 138 -18.54 24.53 -6.87
N ILE A 139 -18.28 23.90 -8.03
CA ILE A 139 -19.17 22.87 -8.62
C ILE A 139 -19.23 21.62 -7.74
N ASP A 140 -18.07 21.12 -7.28
CA ASP A 140 -17.97 20.01 -6.32
C ASP A 140 -18.16 20.50 -4.85
N GLY A 141 -18.79 21.67 -4.69
CA GLY A 141 -19.20 22.23 -3.40
C GLY A 141 -20.57 21.69 -2.97
N TRP A 142 -20.73 21.42 -1.67
CA TRP A 142 -21.99 20.89 -1.11
C TRP A 142 -23.20 21.80 -1.40
N GLY A 143 -23.04 23.13 -1.31
CA GLY A 143 -24.11 24.08 -1.59
C GLY A 143 -24.57 24.07 -3.05
N PHE A 144 -23.65 23.96 -4.02
CA PHE A 144 -23.99 23.83 -5.43
C PHE A 144 -24.63 22.46 -5.73
N SER A 145 -24.07 21.39 -5.15
CA SER A 145 -24.64 20.03 -5.24
C SER A 145 -26.06 19.95 -4.66
N LEU A 146 -26.34 20.67 -3.56
CA LEU A 146 -27.67 20.74 -2.95
C LEU A 146 -28.64 21.57 -3.80
N LEU A 147 -28.20 22.70 -4.36
CA LEU A 147 -29.00 23.50 -5.29
C LEU A 147 -29.41 22.68 -6.52
N MET A 148 -28.43 22.03 -7.18
CA MET A 148 -28.72 21.19 -8.34
C MET A 148 -29.53 19.95 -7.98
N ALA A 149 -29.42 19.42 -6.76
CA ALA A 149 -30.30 18.36 -6.28
C ALA A 149 -31.77 18.82 -6.18
N LEU A 150 -32.03 20.00 -5.60
CA LEU A 150 -33.38 20.57 -5.50
C LEU A 150 -33.96 20.88 -6.89
N VAL A 151 -33.16 21.44 -7.79
CA VAL A 151 -33.53 21.69 -9.20
C VAL A 151 -33.83 20.37 -9.93
N THR A 152 -33.08 19.29 -9.66
CA THR A 152 -33.32 17.96 -10.25
C THR A 152 -34.59 17.32 -9.71
N ILE A 153 -34.88 17.47 -8.41
CA ILE A 153 -36.14 17.01 -7.80
C ILE A 153 -37.33 17.74 -8.45
N TYR A 154 -37.26 19.07 -8.63
CA TYR A 154 -38.29 19.82 -9.35
C TYR A 154 -38.44 19.35 -10.81
N ALA A 155 -37.34 19.13 -11.53
CA ALA A 155 -37.37 18.68 -12.93
C ALA A 155 -37.97 17.28 -13.16
N LEU A 156 -38.13 16.49 -12.09
CA LEU A 156 -38.76 15.16 -12.10
C LEU A 156 -40.25 15.23 -11.75
N PHE A 157 -40.64 16.01 -10.74
CA PHE A 157 -42.00 16.01 -10.19
C PHE A 157 -42.83 17.28 -10.51
N GLY A 158 -42.21 18.34 -11.02
CA GLY A 158 -42.84 19.67 -11.15
C GLY A 158 -44.10 19.70 -12.01
N ASP A 159 -44.14 18.92 -13.10
CA ASP A 159 -45.31 18.83 -13.98
C ASP A 159 -46.48 18.06 -13.32
N ASP A 160 -46.20 16.98 -12.58
CA ASP A 160 -47.24 16.26 -11.82
C ASP A 160 -47.80 17.13 -10.69
N ILE A 161 -46.92 17.86 -9.98
CA ILE A 161 -47.30 18.79 -8.91
C ILE A 161 -48.15 19.94 -9.45
N ARG A 162 -47.84 20.46 -10.66
CA ARG A 162 -48.65 21.46 -11.38
C ARG A 162 -50.07 20.96 -11.62
N ILE A 163 -50.19 19.77 -12.22
CA ILE A 163 -51.48 19.13 -12.55
C ILE A 163 -52.32 18.88 -11.29
N LEU A 164 -51.68 18.56 -10.15
CA LEU A 164 -52.35 18.25 -8.89
C LEU A 164 -52.73 19.47 -8.04
N SER A 165 -51.94 20.52 -8.06
CA SER A 165 -52.01 21.58 -7.04
C SER A 165 -52.73 22.86 -7.49
N VAL A 166 -52.89 23.06 -8.80
CA VAL A 166 -53.38 24.33 -9.37
C VAL A 166 -54.26 24.09 -10.59
N ASN A 167 -55.15 25.05 -10.88
CA ASN A 167 -55.88 25.13 -12.16
C ASN A 167 -55.04 25.87 -13.22
N LYS A 168 -55.53 25.94 -14.47
CA LYS A 168 -54.81 26.55 -15.61
C LYS A 168 -54.26 27.96 -15.31
N ASP A 169 -55.05 28.80 -14.63
CA ASP A 169 -54.72 30.20 -14.32
C ASP A 169 -53.42 30.41 -13.50
N GLY A 170 -52.87 29.34 -12.88
CA GLY A 170 -51.62 29.39 -12.13
C GLY A 170 -50.46 28.59 -12.76
N ASP A 171 -50.64 28.05 -13.96
CA ASP A 171 -49.59 27.30 -14.67
C ASP A 171 -48.35 28.16 -14.99
N ASP A 172 -48.53 29.46 -15.23
CA ASP A 172 -47.45 30.42 -15.50
C ASP A 172 -46.37 30.43 -14.42
N ILE A 173 -46.76 30.26 -13.14
CA ILE A 173 -45.82 30.18 -12.01
C ILE A 173 -44.91 28.95 -12.17
N PHE A 174 -45.45 27.83 -12.63
CA PHE A 174 -44.69 26.61 -12.88
C PHE A 174 -43.87 26.70 -14.18
N PHE A 175 -44.33 27.41 -15.21
CA PHE A 175 -43.53 27.67 -16.41
C PHE A 175 -42.33 28.59 -16.12
N ILE A 176 -42.48 29.59 -15.23
CA ILE A 176 -41.38 30.43 -14.74
C ILE A 176 -40.37 29.58 -13.94
N LEU A 177 -40.83 28.75 -13.00
CA LEU A 177 -39.97 27.84 -12.23
C LEU A 177 -39.22 26.82 -13.12
N THR A 178 -39.90 26.28 -14.13
CA THR A 178 -39.31 25.38 -15.14
C THR A 178 -38.23 26.09 -15.96
N SER A 179 -38.48 27.33 -16.36
CA SER A 179 -37.50 28.18 -17.06
C SER A 179 -36.26 28.47 -16.22
N ILE A 180 -36.44 28.74 -14.92
CA ILE A 180 -35.33 28.89 -13.96
C ILE A 180 -34.52 27.58 -13.85
N CYS A 181 -35.17 26.41 -13.82
CA CYS A 181 -34.48 25.12 -13.76
C CYS A 181 -33.65 24.85 -15.02
N ILE A 182 -34.17 25.18 -16.21
CA ILE A 182 -33.43 25.10 -17.48
C ILE A 182 -32.21 26.04 -17.46
N ALA A 183 -32.35 27.25 -16.92
CA ALA A 183 -31.23 28.18 -16.72
C ALA A 183 -30.16 27.59 -15.78
N CYS A 184 -30.56 26.98 -14.65
CA CYS A 184 -29.63 26.31 -13.74
C CYS A 184 -28.87 25.15 -14.41
N PHE A 185 -29.55 24.28 -15.18
CA PHE A 185 -28.89 23.17 -15.87
C PHE A 185 -27.98 23.61 -17.03
N THR A 186 -28.36 24.64 -17.79
CA THR A 186 -27.49 25.17 -18.85
C THR A 186 -26.24 25.82 -18.25
N ILE A 187 -26.37 26.55 -17.14
CA ILE A 187 -25.22 27.06 -16.36
C ILE A 187 -24.34 25.89 -15.86
N GLU A 188 -24.92 24.84 -15.29
CA GLU A 188 -24.16 23.66 -14.82
C GLU A 188 -23.36 22.99 -15.96
N ILE A 189 -23.98 22.79 -17.13
CA ILE A 189 -23.33 22.21 -18.30
C ILE A 189 -22.16 23.09 -18.77
N VAL A 190 -22.36 24.40 -18.90
CA VAL A 190 -21.33 25.36 -19.33
C VAL A 190 -20.17 25.41 -18.33
N LEU A 191 -20.45 25.50 -17.03
CA LEU A 191 -19.43 25.46 -15.98
C LEU A 191 -18.64 24.15 -15.99
N THR A 192 -19.32 23.02 -16.21
CA THR A 192 -18.66 21.70 -16.29
C THR A 192 -17.73 21.60 -17.50
N CYS A 193 -18.12 22.14 -18.67
CA CYS A 193 -17.27 22.19 -19.87
C CYS A 193 -16.02 23.07 -19.66
N ILE A 194 -16.13 24.17 -18.91
CA ILE A 194 -15.00 25.07 -18.60
C ILE A 194 -14.00 24.45 -17.61
N VAL A 195 -14.49 23.65 -16.67
CA VAL A 195 -13.65 22.94 -15.67
C VAL A 195 -13.00 21.68 -16.25
N ASN A 196 -13.77 20.86 -16.98
CA ASN A 196 -13.28 19.59 -17.51
C ASN A 196 -13.40 19.54 -19.05
N PRO A 197 -12.30 19.77 -19.79
CA PRO A 197 -12.34 19.69 -21.26
C PRO A 197 -12.67 18.29 -21.79
N ALA A 198 -12.47 17.22 -21.01
CA ALA A 198 -12.84 15.84 -21.37
C ALA A 198 -14.31 15.48 -21.07
N TYR A 199 -15.12 16.45 -20.63
CA TYR A 199 -16.58 16.30 -20.54
C TYR A 199 -17.27 16.62 -21.86
N LEU A 200 -16.73 17.54 -22.67
CA LEU A 200 -17.35 17.99 -23.92
C LEU A 200 -17.33 16.85 -24.96
N PHE A 201 -18.47 16.62 -25.63
CA PHE A 201 -18.77 15.44 -26.48
C PHE A 201 -18.74 14.06 -25.79
N ASN A 202 -18.50 13.97 -24.48
CA ASN A 202 -18.61 12.71 -23.73
C ASN A 202 -20.07 12.22 -23.69
N PHE A 203 -20.29 10.91 -23.49
CA PHE A 203 -21.63 10.30 -23.36
C PHE A 203 -22.50 11.02 -22.32
N TYR A 204 -21.92 11.38 -21.17
CA TYR A 204 -22.62 12.12 -20.12
C TYR A 204 -23.02 13.55 -20.53
N PHE A 205 -22.23 14.24 -21.36
CA PHE A 205 -22.61 15.56 -21.88
C PHE A 205 -23.84 15.48 -22.77
N TRP A 206 -23.94 14.45 -23.62
CA TRP A 206 -25.11 14.23 -24.46
C TRP A 206 -26.36 13.88 -23.65
N LEU A 207 -26.25 12.98 -22.67
CA LEU A 207 -27.36 12.67 -21.75
C LEU A 207 -27.89 13.92 -21.04
N ASP A 208 -27.00 14.76 -20.52
CA ASP A 208 -27.38 15.99 -19.82
C ASP A 208 -27.92 17.08 -20.75
N LEU A 209 -27.40 17.20 -21.97
CA LEU A 209 -27.92 18.12 -22.98
C LEU A 209 -29.36 17.73 -23.38
N ILE A 210 -29.58 16.45 -23.71
CA ILE A 210 -30.90 15.92 -24.06
C ILE A 210 -31.85 16.07 -22.87
N SER A 211 -31.40 15.73 -21.66
CA SER A 211 -32.24 15.86 -20.45
C SER A 211 -32.69 17.30 -20.19
N THR A 212 -31.82 18.30 -20.38
CA THR A 212 -32.23 19.72 -20.32
C THR A 212 -33.21 20.07 -21.44
N ALA A 213 -32.93 19.64 -22.68
CA ALA A 213 -33.79 19.93 -23.83
C ALA A 213 -35.22 19.34 -23.64
N THR A 214 -35.35 18.15 -23.04
CA THR A 214 -36.67 17.55 -22.78
C THR A 214 -37.54 18.31 -21.78
N MET A 215 -36.99 19.27 -21.01
CA MET A 215 -37.80 20.14 -20.13
C MET A 215 -38.52 21.26 -20.88
N ILE A 216 -38.13 21.55 -22.12
CA ILE A 216 -38.81 22.56 -22.97
C ILE A 216 -40.25 22.12 -23.28
N LEU A 217 -40.52 20.81 -23.29
CA LEU A 217 -41.84 20.18 -23.50
C LEU A 217 -42.82 20.32 -22.32
N ASP A 218 -42.37 20.92 -21.20
CA ASP A 218 -43.22 21.19 -20.02
C ASP A 218 -43.70 22.65 -20.01
N ILE A 219 -43.18 23.51 -20.88
CA ILE A 219 -43.51 24.94 -20.95
C ILE A 219 -44.70 25.14 -21.90
N GLY A 220 -45.87 25.46 -21.34
CA GLY A 220 -47.14 25.56 -22.08
C GLY A 220 -47.06 26.42 -23.32
N TRP A 221 -46.68 27.69 -23.19
CA TRP A 221 -46.58 28.62 -24.32
C TRP A 221 -45.59 28.21 -25.43
N ILE A 222 -44.65 27.28 -25.16
CA ILE A 222 -43.81 26.67 -26.20
C ILE A 222 -44.50 25.45 -26.81
N THR A 223 -45.09 24.56 -26.00
CA THR A 223 -45.83 23.40 -26.54
C THR A 223 -47.04 23.80 -27.35
N ASP A 224 -47.78 24.81 -26.90
CA ASP A 224 -49.04 25.22 -27.51
C ASP A 224 -48.73 25.88 -28.88
N HIS A 225 -47.66 26.69 -28.96
CA HIS A 225 -47.14 27.20 -30.24
C HIS A 225 -46.56 26.12 -31.16
N TRP A 226 -46.01 25.02 -30.63
CA TRP A 226 -45.54 23.87 -31.43
C TRP A 226 -46.66 22.93 -31.88
N TYR A 227 -47.81 22.92 -31.19
CA TYR A 227 -48.93 22.02 -31.47
C TYR A 227 -50.10 22.69 -32.20
N GLY A 228 -50.17 24.03 -32.22
CA GLY A 228 -50.98 24.79 -33.17
C GLY A 228 -51.68 26.00 -32.55
N ASP A 229 -51.70 27.11 -33.29
CA ASP A 229 -52.59 28.24 -33.02
C ASP A 229 -54.05 27.82 -33.27
N GLU A 230 -55.03 28.38 -32.54
CA GLU A 230 -56.42 27.88 -32.51
C GLU A 230 -57.22 28.09 -33.83
N GLY A 231 -56.57 28.57 -34.89
CA GLY A 231 -57.20 29.05 -36.13
C GLY A 231 -57.53 28.01 -37.22
N ASP A 232 -56.99 26.77 -37.15
CA ASP A 232 -57.21 25.75 -38.21
C ASP A 232 -57.70 24.40 -37.64
N VAL A 233 -58.94 24.42 -37.13
CA VAL A 233 -59.61 23.30 -36.46
C VAL A 233 -60.28 22.32 -37.47
N GLN A 234 -60.06 22.49 -38.78
CA GLN A 234 -60.82 21.74 -39.80
C GLN A 234 -60.44 20.25 -39.93
N ASN A 235 -59.24 19.85 -39.48
CA ASN A 235 -58.72 18.48 -39.63
C ASN A 235 -58.94 17.59 -38.39
N ALA A 236 -59.73 16.53 -38.54
CA ALA A 236 -59.92 15.54 -37.47
C ALA A 236 -58.65 14.76 -37.10
N ALA A 237 -57.77 14.52 -38.08
CA ALA A 237 -56.54 13.76 -37.88
C ALA A 237 -55.54 14.49 -36.97
N THR A 238 -55.42 15.81 -37.07
CA THR A 238 -54.60 16.61 -36.15
C THR A 238 -55.24 16.61 -34.75
N LEU A 239 -56.52 16.95 -34.63
CA LEU A 239 -57.26 16.95 -33.35
C LEU A 239 -57.12 15.63 -32.57
N LYS A 240 -57.27 14.48 -33.23
CA LYS A 240 -57.17 13.15 -32.58
C LYS A 240 -55.73 12.73 -32.26
N ALA A 241 -54.73 13.29 -32.94
CA ALA A 241 -53.30 13.03 -32.69
C ALA A 241 -52.71 13.92 -31.59
N LEU A 242 -52.98 15.23 -31.62
CA LEU A 242 -52.34 16.24 -30.75
C LEU A 242 -52.48 15.91 -29.26
N GLY A 243 -53.70 15.60 -28.82
CA GLY A 243 -53.99 15.24 -27.42
C GLY A 243 -53.34 13.92 -26.94
N LYS A 244 -52.95 13.01 -27.84
CA LYS A 244 -52.26 11.74 -27.50
C LYS A 244 -50.74 11.85 -27.62
N ALA A 245 -50.24 12.60 -28.60
CA ALA A 245 -48.80 12.84 -28.80
C ALA A 245 -48.17 13.55 -27.59
N SER A 246 -48.78 14.63 -27.11
CA SER A 246 -48.27 15.44 -25.99
C SER A 246 -48.06 14.62 -24.71
N ARG A 247 -49.07 13.82 -24.29
CA ARG A 247 -48.97 12.94 -23.12
C ARG A 247 -47.89 11.85 -23.28
N THR A 248 -47.76 11.27 -24.47
CA THR A 248 -46.76 10.22 -24.76
C THR A 248 -45.34 10.79 -24.74
N ALA A 249 -45.14 11.98 -25.32
CA ALA A 249 -43.86 12.68 -25.32
C ALA A 249 -43.40 13.04 -23.89
N ARG A 250 -44.30 13.54 -23.02
CA ARG A 250 -43.96 13.83 -21.62
C ARG A 250 -43.64 12.55 -20.81
N LYS A 251 -44.36 11.44 -21.01
CA LYS A 251 -44.02 10.13 -20.42
C LYS A 251 -42.57 9.70 -20.81
N ALA A 252 -42.18 9.83 -22.08
CA ALA A 252 -40.83 9.48 -22.54
C ALA A 252 -39.74 10.45 -22.05
N ALA A 253 -40.01 11.76 -22.07
CA ALA A 253 -39.10 12.80 -21.56
C ALA A 253 -38.68 12.56 -20.11
N ARG A 254 -39.63 12.16 -19.25
CA ARG A 254 -39.41 11.89 -17.83
C ARG A 254 -38.36 10.81 -17.57
N VAL A 255 -38.38 9.72 -18.36
CA VAL A 255 -37.41 8.62 -18.25
C VAL A 255 -35.97 9.11 -18.50
N ILE A 256 -35.77 10.01 -19.45
CA ILE A 256 -34.45 10.58 -19.76
C ILE A 256 -33.96 11.45 -18.60
N ARG A 257 -34.86 12.19 -17.92
CA ARG A 257 -34.50 13.01 -16.73
C ARG A 257 -34.11 12.19 -15.51
N ILE A 258 -34.66 10.98 -15.35
CA ILE A 258 -34.26 10.05 -14.28
C ILE A 258 -32.77 9.69 -14.38
N ILE A 259 -32.17 9.71 -15.58
CA ILE A 259 -30.72 9.47 -15.76
C ILE A 259 -29.88 10.55 -15.06
N ARG A 260 -30.37 11.80 -14.92
CA ARG A 260 -29.68 12.84 -14.13
C ARG A 260 -29.58 12.51 -12.65
N LEU A 261 -30.43 11.62 -12.12
CA LEU A 261 -30.41 11.24 -10.72
C LEU A 261 -29.11 10.53 -10.34
N VAL A 262 -28.39 9.96 -11.31
CA VAL A 262 -26.99 9.52 -11.18
C VAL A 262 -26.06 10.65 -10.68
N ARG A 263 -26.36 11.94 -10.96
CA ARG A 263 -25.63 13.08 -10.39
C ARG A 263 -25.84 13.24 -8.88
N LEU A 264 -26.94 12.77 -8.29
CA LEU A 264 -27.12 12.72 -6.82
C LEU A 264 -26.14 11.76 -6.14
N ILE A 265 -25.49 10.84 -6.88
CA ILE A 265 -24.36 10.06 -6.35
C ILE A 265 -23.22 10.99 -5.94
N LYS A 266 -23.04 12.17 -6.55
CA LYS A 266 -22.11 13.19 -6.02
C LYS A 266 -22.52 13.65 -4.63
N LEU A 267 -23.80 14.02 -4.42
CA LEU A 267 -24.31 14.46 -3.11
C LEU A 267 -24.18 13.34 -2.07
N TYR A 268 -24.52 12.10 -2.42
CA TYR A 268 -24.28 10.93 -1.59
C TYR A 268 -22.78 10.72 -1.30
N LYS A 269 -21.89 10.90 -2.28
CA LYS A 269 -20.43 10.79 -2.09
C LYS A 269 -19.90 11.89 -1.18
N HIS A 270 -20.40 13.13 -1.26
CA HIS A 270 -20.06 14.20 -0.33
C HIS A 270 -20.58 13.91 1.08
N ALA A 271 -21.84 13.47 1.23
CA ALA A 271 -22.40 13.08 2.52
C ALA A 271 -21.64 11.89 3.14
N ARG A 272 -21.36 10.84 2.35
CA ARG A 272 -20.54 9.69 2.75
C ARG A 272 -19.13 10.12 3.12
N GLN A 273 -18.45 10.96 2.33
CA GLN A 273 -17.13 11.49 2.67
C GLN A 273 -17.16 12.38 3.93
N GLN A 274 -18.26 13.06 4.22
CA GLN A 274 -18.40 13.86 5.44
C GLN A 274 -18.63 12.95 6.66
N ILE A 275 -19.50 11.95 6.54
CA ILE A 275 -19.69 10.88 7.54
C ILE A 275 -18.38 10.11 7.75
N GLU A 276 -17.62 9.81 6.71
CA GLU A 276 -16.31 9.15 6.79
C GLU A 276 -15.26 10.07 7.41
N LYS A 277 -15.28 11.39 7.16
CA LYS A 277 -14.40 12.35 7.85
C LYS A 277 -14.79 12.54 9.31
N GLU A 278 -16.08 12.51 9.65
CA GLU A 278 -16.56 12.56 11.03
C GLU A 278 -16.28 11.24 11.77
N LYS A 279 -16.38 10.10 11.08
CA LYS A 279 -15.99 8.77 11.58
C LYS A 279 -14.48 8.60 11.69
N GLN A 280 -13.69 9.16 10.77
CA GLN A 280 -12.22 9.24 10.89
C GLN A 280 -11.82 10.18 12.02
N LYS A 281 -12.50 11.32 12.20
CA LYS A 281 -12.30 12.20 13.36
C LYS A 281 -12.66 11.51 14.66
N SER A 282 -13.80 10.81 14.74
CA SER A 282 -14.21 10.12 15.97
C SER A 282 -13.34 8.91 16.27
N ILE A 283 -12.93 8.12 15.26
CA ILE A 283 -11.92 7.05 15.42
C ILE A 283 -10.57 7.64 15.82
N LEU A 284 -10.11 8.74 15.22
CA LEU A 284 -8.86 9.40 15.61
C LEU A 284 -8.94 9.95 17.05
N GLN A 285 -10.07 10.53 17.44
CA GLN A 285 -10.32 11.06 18.78
C GLN A 285 -10.47 9.93 19.81
N GLU A 286 -11.05 8.79 19.43
CA GLU A 286 -11.13 7.56 20.24
C GLU A 286 -9.76 6.87 20.35
N LEU A 287 -8.93 6.90 19.29
CA LEU A 287 -7.54 6.42 19.32
C LEU A 287 -6.66 7.31 20.20
N LEU A 288 -6.78 8.64 20.08
CA LEU A 288 -6.11 9.60 20.97
C LEU A 288 -6.54 9.38 22.43
N LEU A 289 -7.85 9.25 22.71
CA LEU A 289 -8.35 8.90 24.05
C LEU A 289 -7.83 7.53 24.53
N LYS A 290 -7.77 6.52 23.66
CA LYS A 290 -7.23 5.19 24.00
C LYS A 290 -5.73 5.24 24.25
N ASP A 291 -4.97 6.08 23.58
CA ASP A 291 -3.54 6.22 23.81
C ASP A 291 -3.23 7.08 25.04
N GLU A 292 -4.01 8.13 25.35
CA GLU A 292 -4.00 8.78 26.66
C GLU A 292 -4.36 7.81 27.78
N GLN A 293 -5.41 7.00 27.60
CA GLN A 293 -5.80 5.96 28.58
C GLN A 293 -4.75 4.86 28.71
N LYS A 294 -4.07 4.43 27.64
CA LYS A 294 -2.92 3.51 27.71
C LYS A 294 -1.75 4.15 28.43
N LEU A 295 -1.44 5.43 28.18
CA LEU A 295 -0.34 6.14 28.83
C LEU A 295 -0.58 6.20 30.35
N ASN A 296 -1.79 6.61 30.75
CA ASN A 296 -2.20 6.70 32.15
C ASN A 296 -2.31 5.33 32.85
N SER A 297 -2.90 4.33 32.19
CA SER A 297 -3.00 2.97 32.76
C SER A 297 -1.65 2.24 32.82
N SER A 298 -0.73 2.50 31.88
CA SER A 298 0.65 1.99 31.96
C SER A 298 1.39 2.56 33.18
N GLN A 299 1.24 3.87 33.45
CA GLN A 299 1.82 4.49 34.66
C GLN A 299 1.21 3.91 35.94
N GLN A 300 -0.12 3.75 36.00
CA GLN A 300 -0.80 3.16 37.17
C GLN A 300 -0.45 1.68 37.39
N GLN A 301 -0.36 0.87 36.33
CA GLN A 301 0.04 -0.53 36.44
C GLN A 301 1.49 -0.68 36.92
N HIS A 302 2.40 0.22 36.51
CA HIS A 302 3.78 0.21 36.99
C HIS A 302 3.87 0.51 38.51
N GLN A 303 3.10 1.51 38.99
CA GLN A 303 2.98 1.77 40.44
C GLN A 303 2.35 0.59 41.19
N GLN A 304 1.29 -0.03 40.67
CA GLN A 304 0.65 -1.18 41.31
C GLN A 304 1.58 -2.40 41.36
N GLN A 305 2.35 -2.70 40.30
CA GLN A 305 3.33 -3.79 40.32
C GLN A 305 4.46 -3.53 41.33
N GLN A 306 4.99 -2.32 41.40
CA GLN A 306 6.02 -1.96 42.41
C GLN A 306 5.48 -2.08 43.84
N ASN A 307 4.23 -1.65 44.11
CA ASN A 307 3.60 -1.81 45.42
C ASN A 307 3.32 -3.28 45.76
N LYS A 308 2.89 -4.10 44.79
CA LYS A 308 2.65 -5.54 44.98
C LYS A 308 3.95 -6.32 45.20
N GLN A 309 5.05 -5.90 44.56
CA GLN A 309 6.40 -6.42 44.85
C GLN A 309 6.88 -6.00 46.25
N LYS A 310 6.70 -4.73 46.66
CA LYS A 310 6.99 -4.30 48.05
C LYS A 310 6.22 -5.10 49.09
N GLN A 311 4.91 -5.34 48.88
CA GLN A 311 4.12 -6.20 49.78
C GLN A 311 4.64 -7.64 49.81
N ASN A 312 4.90 -8.27 48.66
CA ASN A 312 5.44 -9.64 48.63
C ASN A 312 6.84 -9.75 49.27
N TYR A 313 7.66 -8.70 49.19
CA TYR A 313 8.96 -8.63 49.87
C TYR A 313 8.80 -8.51 51.40
N LEU A 314 7.91 -7.64 51.88
CA LEU A 314 7.57 -7.51 53.31
C LEU A 314 6.98 -8.81 53.89
N ILE A 315 6.11 -9.48 53.14
CA ILE A 315 5.52 -10.78 53.52
C ILE A 315 6.60 -11.88 53.57
N ARG A 316 7.58 -11.89 52.65
CA ARG A 316 8.73 -12.81 52.74
C ARG A 316 9.59 -12.53 53.98
N ILE A 317 9.80 -11.26 54.35
CA ILE A 317 10.57 -10.91 55.54
C ILE A 317 9.87 -11.38 56.83
N SER A 318 8.56 -11.18 56.97
CA SER A 318 7.84 -11.63 58.18
C SER A 318 7.82 -13.17 58.32
N ILE A 319 7.64 -13.90 57.22
CA ILE A 319 7.72 -15.38 57.20
C ILE A 319 9.13 -15.87 57.56
N LEU A 320 10.18 -15.24 57.03
CA LEU A 320 11.57 -15.58 57.34
C LEU A 320 11.98 -15.24 58.79
N GLN A 321 11.34 -14.25 59.41
CA GLN A 321 11.53 -13.94 60.83
C GLN A 321 10.83 -14.96 61.75
N GLN A 322 9.66 -15.46 61.39
CA GLN A 322 8.94 -16.48 62.18
C GLN A 322 9.62 -17.86 62.13
N ASN A 323 10.16 -18.28 60.99
CA ASN A 323 10.74 -19.61 60.81
C ASN A 323 12.12 -19.85 61.45
N LYS A 324 12.65 -18.92 62.26
CA LYS A 324 13.94 -19.06 62.95
C LYS A 324 13.92 -19.84 64.29
N LYS A 325 12.82 -20.54 64.63
CA LYS A 325 12.70 -21.31 65.89
C LYS A 325 12.00 -22.69 65.77
N LYS A 326 12.73 -23.72 65.30
CA LYS A 326 12.84 -25.09 65.90
C LYS A 326 13.61 -26.09 64.98
N PRO A 327 14.30 -27.11 65.53
CA PRO A 327 15.03 -28.14 64.78
C PRO A 327 14.18 -29.40 64.44
N LYS A 328 14.81 -30.39 63.78
CA LYS A 328 14.20 -31.51 63.01
C LYS A 328 13.85 -32.79 63.79
N THR A 329 12.75 -33.46 63.39
CA THR A 329 12.42 -34.92 63.41
C THR A 329 11.14 -35.15 62.56
N GLY A 330 10.83 -36.31 61.97
CA GLY A 330 11.61 -37.54 61.77
C GLY A 330 10.78 -38.74 61.27
N ASP A 331 11.13 -39.28 60.09
CA ASP A 331 10.82 -40.61 59.49
C ASP A 331 9.39 -41.16 59.21
N LEU A 332 9.39 -42.08 58.22
CA LEU A 332 8.47 -43.21 57.89
C LEU A 332 7.14 -43.06 57.09
N ASN A 333 7.06 -43.89 56.03
CA ASN A 333 5.95 -44.69 55.45
C ASN A 333 4.61 -44.09 54.93
N SER A 334 4.22 -44.51 53.71
CA SER A 334 3.04 -45.39 53.47
C SER A 334 2.86 -45.78 51.98
N GLN A 335 1.96 -46.73 51.68
CA GLN A 335 1.65 -47.25 50.34
C GLN A 335 0.16 -47.04 49.94
N LEU A 336 -0.15 -47.38 48.67
CA LEU A 336 -1.46 -47.59 48.00
C LEU A 336 -2.50 -48.41 48.84
N PRO A 337 -3.82 -48.52 48.48
CA PRO A 337 -4.40 -48.50 47.11
C PRO A 337 -5.88 -47.98 46.90
N TYR A 338 -6.34 -48.12 45.63
CA TYR A 338 -7.67 -48.64 45.17
C TYR A 338 -8.88 -47.75 44.73
N ILE A 339 -9.38 -48.04 43.49
CA ILE A 339 -10.78 -48.32 43.05
C ILE A 339 -11.88 -47.23 43.29
N ASN A 340 -12.85 -46.87 42.43
CA ASN A 340 -13.45 -47.31 41.14
C ASN A 340 -14.19 -46.04 40.54
N LYS A 341 -15.14 -45.94 39.57
CA LYS A 341 -15.93 -46.68 38.54
C LYS A 341 -16.63 -45.56 37.69
N SER A 342 -17.21 -45.69 36.48
CA SER A 342 -17.11 -46.62 35.34
C SER A 342 -18.00 -46.14 34.16
N LYS A 343 -17.61 -46.48 32.91
CA LYS A 343 -18.45 -46.71 31.70
C LYS A 343 -19.57 -45.71 31.32
N HIS A 344 -19.49 -45.21 30.07
CA HIS A 344 -20.35 -45.75 29.02
C HIS A 344 -19.62 -45.81 27.67
N SER A 345 -20.13 -46.61 26.73
CA SER A 345 -19.42 -47.03 25.52
C SER A 345 -20.31 -47.01 24.28
N ARG A 346 -19.74 -46.61 23.14
CA ARG A 346 -20.00 -47.33 21.88
C ARG A 346 -18.80 -47.21 20.93
N SER A 347 -18.46 -48.33 20.31
CA SER A 347 -17.38 -48.47 19.32
C SER A 347 -17.96 -48.55 17.92
N GLN A 348 -17.26 -47.98 16.95
CA GLN A 348 -17.25 -48.49 15.58
C GLN A 348 -15.85 -48.23 15.00
N SER A 349 -15.34 -49.23 14.27
CA SER A 349 -13.95 -49.32 13.82
C SER A 349 -13.94 -50.08 12.51
N GLU A 350 -13.28 -49.53 11.49
CA GLU A 350 -12.90 -50.09 10.17
C GLU A 350 -12.78 -48.90 9.19
N HIS A 351 -11.95 -48.92 8.15
CA HIS A 351 -10.61 -49.49 7.95
C HIS A 351 -10.01 -48.78 6.70
N ASP A 352 -8.68 -48.68 6.63
CA ASP A 352 -7.90 -48.46 5.41
C ASP A 352 -8.03 -47.16 4.57
N GLN A 353 -7.09 -47.08 3.61
CA GLN A 353 -6.97 -46.19 2.45
C GLN A 353 -6.70 -44.69 2.71
N ASN A 354 -5.41 -44.34 2.72
CA ASN A 354 -4.92 -43.25 1.85
C ASN A 354 -3.40 -43.33 1.60
N SER A 355 -2.98 -44.41 0.92
CA SER A 355 -1.63 -44.57 0.36
C SER A 355 -1.61 -44.26 -1.14
N SER A 356 -2.07 -43.06 -1.53
CA SER A 356 -2.16 -42.64 -2.93
C SER A 356 -2.18 -41.12 -3.05
N ASN A 357 -1.04 -40.52 -3.40
CA ASN A 357 -0.95 -39.14 -3.92
C ASN A 357 0.44 -38.85 -4.51
N ASN A 358 0.96 -39.77 -5.33
CA ASN A 358 2.25 -39.61 -6.02
C ASN A 358 2.18 -39.91 -7.53
N GLU A 359 0.97 -39.96 -8.10
CA GLU A 359 0.71 -40.26 -9.53
C GLU A 359 -0.27 -39.25 -10.19
N GLN A 360 -0.01 -37.95 -10.03
CA GLN A 360 -0.64 -36.90 -10.87
C GLN A 360 0.38 -35.91 -11.44
N LEU A 361 1.61 -36.38 -11.74
CA LEU A 361 2.70 -35.56 -12.28
C LEU A 361 3.19 -36.11 -13.63
N LYS A 362 2.24 -36.56 -14.48
CA LYS A 362 2.56 -37.21 -15.77
C LYS A 362 1.42 -37.25 -16.82
N GLN A 363 0.65 -36.16 -17.00
CA GLN A 363 -0.16 -35.94 -18.22
C GLN A 363 -0.69 -34.49 -18.32
N SER A 364 0.09 -33.59 -18.90
CA SER A 364 -0.39 -32.25 -19.32
C SER A 364 0.42 -31.63 -20.47
N THR A 365 1.14 -32.43 -21.26
CA THR A 365 1.64 -32.02 -22.58
C THR A 365 0.51 -31.97 -23.60
N HIS A 366 -0.39 -31.00 -23.42
CA HIS A 366 -1.35 -30.58 -24.43
C HIS A 366 -1.34 -29.05 -24.52
N SER A 367 -1.18 -28.57 -25.75
CA SER A 367 -1.11 -27.16 -26.10
C SER A 367 -2.49 -26.51 -25.93
N GLN A 368 -2.76 -25.98 -24.73
CA GLN A 368 -3.76 -24.94 -24.58
C GLN A 368 -3.15 -23.61 -25.02
N SER A 369 -3.70 -23.02 -26.07
CA SER A 369 -3.53 -21.62 -26.43
C SER A 369 -3.85 -20.72 -25.23
N ASP A 370 -3.22 -19.53 -25.14
CA ASP A 370 -3.36 -18.57 -24.05
C ASP A 370 -4.80 -18.06 -23.83
N GLN A 371 -5.65 -18.89 -23.21
CA GLN A 371 -6.82 -18.42 -22.52
C GLN A 371 -6.35 -17.69 -21.27
N ILE A 372 -6.40 -16.35 -21.32
CA ILE A 372 -6.19 -15.49 -20.16
C ILE A 372 -7.18 -15.92 -19.09
N LYS A 373 -6.69 -16.66 -18.10
CA LYS A 373 -7.52 -17.22 -17.04
C LYS A 373 -8.04 -16.06 -16.21
N GLU A 374 -9.35 -15.85 -16.25
CA GLU A 374 -9.99 -14.73 -15.57
C GLU A 374 -9.68 -14.76 -14.08
N SER A 375 -9.28 -13.60 -13.53
CA SER A 375 -9.01 -13.46 -12.10
C SER A 375 -10.23 -13.87 -11.28
N HIS A 376 -9.99 -14.54 -10.16
CA HIS A 376 -11.05 -14.88 -9.21
C HIS A 376 -11.80 -13.64 -8.70
N VAL A 377 -11.13 -12.48 -8.64
CA VAL A 377 -11.75 -11.19 -8.29
C VAL A 377 -12.60 -10.64 -9.44
N GLY A 378 -12.14 -10.79 -10.69
CA GLY A 378 -12.86 -10.37 -11.89
C GLY A 378 -14.16 -11.15 -12.09
N SER A 379 -14.08 -12.47 -12.04
CA SER A 379 -15.25 -13.36 -12.14
C SER A 379 -16.25 -13.16 -11.00
N GLN A 380 -15.79 -12.97 -9.76
CA GLN A 380 -16.67 -12.60 -8.63
C GLN A 380 -17.37 -11.25 -8.87
N LEU A 381 -16.65 -10.23 -9.35
CA LEU A 381 -17.25 -8.93 -9.66
C LEU A 381 -18.27 -9.05 -10.79
N GLN A 382 -17.96 -9.75 -11.89
CA GLN A 382 -18.88 -9.95 -13.00
C GLN A 382 -20.17 -10.65 -12.54
N ASP A 383 -20.06 -11.68 -11.71
CA ASP A 383 -21.21 -12.47 -11.27
C ASP A 383 -22.10 -11.67 -10.28
N LEU A 384 -21.49 -10.90 -9.37
CA LEU A 384 -22.20 -9.92 -8.53
C LEU A 384 -22.88 -8.82 -9.37
N VAL A 385 -22.18 -8.32 -10.40
CA VAL A 385 -22.67 -7.25 -11.28
C VAL A 385 -23.86 -7.72 -12.12
N MET A 386 -23.78 -8.89 -12.76
CA MET A 386 -24.89 -9.46 -13.53
C MET A 386 -26.12 -9.71 -12.66
N ARG A 387 -25.96 -10.39 -11.52
CA ARG A 387 -27.07 -10.70 -10.60
C ARG A 387 -27.82 -9.42 -10.20
N ARG A 388 -27.08 -8.36 -9.85
CA ARG A 388 -27.68 -7.07 -9.46
C ARG A 388 -28.33 -6.36 -10.65
N ALA A 389 -27.65 -6.26 -11.80
CA ALA A 389 -28.21 -5.66 -13.01
C ALA A 389 -29.54 -6.31 -13.43
N ILE A 390 -29.60 -7.64 -13.41
CA ILE A 390 -30.82 -8.42 -13.72
C ILE A 390 -31.94 -8.09 -12.71
N THR A 391 -31.67 -8.09 -11.41
CA THR A 391 -32.71 -7.74 -10.41
C THR A 391 -33.22 -6.30 -10.54
N ILE A 392 -32.36 -5.34 -10.93
CA ILE A 392 -32.73 -3.95 -11.17
C ILE A 392 -33.66 -3.84 -12.40
N ILE A 393 -33.27 -4.47 -13.51
CA ILE A 393 -34.05 -4.47 -14.76
C ILE A 393 -35.43 -5.10 -14.53
N ILE A 394 -35.49 -6.26 -13.88
CA ILE A 394 -36.75 -6.94 -13.53
C ILE A 394 -37.61 -6.07 -12.60
N SER A 395 -37.03 -5.45 -11.57
CA SER A 395 -37.75 -4.56 -10.65
C SER A 395 -38.37 -3.36 -11.37
N ILE A 396 -37.63 -2.74 -12.29
CA ILE A 396 -38.13 -1.61 -13.09
C ILE A 396 -39.25 -2.07 -14.05
N LEU A 397 -39.03 -3.16 -14.81
CA LEU A 397 -40.02 -3.69 -15.75
C LEU A 397 -41.34 -4.10 -15.08
N ILE A 398 -41.29 -4.68 -13.87
CA ILE A 398 -42.49 -5.03 -13.09
C ILE A 398 -43.18 -3.76 -12.54
N SER A 399 -42.42 -2.76 -12.10
CA SER A 399 -42.99 -1.54 -11.51
C SER A 399 -43.74 -0.65 -12.50
N ILE A 400 -43.39 -0.69 -13.80
CA ILE A 400 -43.97 0.21 -14.79
C ILE A 400 -45.46 -0.08 -15.02
N PRO A 401 -45.91 -1.32 -15.37
CA PRO A 401 -47.33 -1.62 -15.54
C PRO A 401 -48.16 -1.53 -14.26
N ILE A 402 -47.58 -1.85 -13.10
CA ILE A 402 -48.28 -1.80 -11.80
C ILE A 402 -48.65 -0.35 -11.42
N LEU A 403 -47.95 0.64 -11.96
CA LEU A 403 -48.12 2.07 -11.64
C LEU A 403 -48.58 2.90 -12.85
N THR A 404 -49.24 2.28 -13.83
CA THR A 404 -49.97 2.96 -14.91
C THR A 404 -51.48 2.79 -14.75
N LEU A 405 -52.23 3.91 -14.81
CA LEU A 405 -53.70 3.89 -14.71
C LEU A 405 -54.35 3.06 -15.82
N ASP A 406 -53.74 3.09 -17.01
CA ASP A 406 -54.06 2.29 -18.20
C ASP A 406 -54.14 0.76 -17.94
N THR A 407 -53.59 0.26 -16.83
CA THR A 407 -53.63 -1.15 -16.40
C THR A 407 -54.88 -1.51 -15.57
N TYR A 408 -55.56 -0.52 -15.00
CA TYR A 408 -56.70 -0.69 -14.10
C TYR A 408 -58.04 -0.23 -14.71
N SER A 409 -57.98 0.47 -15.85
CA SER A 409 -59.15 1.01 -16.55
C SER A 409 -59.01 0.84 -18.06
N GLU A 410 -59.88 0.04 -18.67
CA GLU A 410 -60.01 -0.03 -20.13
C GLU A 410 -60.80 1.16 -20.67
N ILE A 411 -60.36 1.75 -21.79
CA ILE A 411 -61.12 2.79 -22.49
C ILE A 411 -62.18 2.10 -23.35
N ILE A 412 -63.46 2.25 -22.98
CA ILE A 412 -64.58 1.65 -23.70
C ILE A 412 -64.67 2.25 -25.11
N ASN A 413 -64.82 1.41 -26.14
CA ASN A 413 -64.99 1.85 -27.54
C ASN A 413 -66.33 2.60 -27.81
N SER A 414 -67.15 2.83 -26.78
CA SER A 414 -68.45 3.49 -26.87
C SER A 414 -68.36 4.94 -27.31
N TYR A 415 -67.30 5.68 -26.92
CA TYR A 415 -67.11 7.11 -27.24
C TYR A 415 -67.18 7.41 -28.74
N ASP A 416 -66.25 6.90 -29.55
CA ASP A 416 -66.24 7.09 -31.02
C ASP A 416 -67.54 6.54 -31.65
N SER A 417 -68.09 5.43 -31.14
CA SER A 417 -69.32 4.82 -31.69
C SER A 417 -70.59 5.65 -31.42
N GLY A 418 -70.63 6.40 -30.32
CA GLY A 418 -71.75 7.27 -29.95
C GLY A 418 -71.77 8.53 -30.80
N ILE A 419 -70.62 9.14 -31.04
CA ILE A 419 -70.48 10.30 -31.94
C ILE A 419 -70.82 9.93 -33.39
N PHE A 420 -70.43 8.74 -33.84
CA PHE A 420 -70.84 8.24 -35.16
C PHE A 420 -72.37 8.09 -35.28
N ARG A 421 -73.08 7.67 -34.23
CA ARG A 421 -74.55 7.62 -34.23
C ARG A 421 -75.17 9.01 -34.22
N ILE A 422 -74.60 9.97 -33.50
CA ILE A 422 -75.08 11.36 -33.48
C ILE A 422 -74.91 12.00 -34.87
N SER A 423 -73.78 11.79 -35.55
CA SER A 423 -73.52 12.37 -36.88
C SER A 423 -74.46 11.83 -37.97
N GLN A 424 -74.88 10.56 -37.89
CA GLN A 424 -75.87 9.95 -38.80
C GLN A 424 -77.24 10.62 -38.73
N PHE A 425 -77.70 11.02 -37.53
CA PHE A 425 -79.02 11.61 -37.33
C PHE A 425 -79.00 13.15 -37.31
N ARG A 426 -77.85 13.80 -37.52
CA ARG A 426 -77.60 15.25 -37.31
C ARG A 426 -78.71 16.19 -37.81
N LYS A 427 -79.33 15.87 -38.95
CA LYS A 427 -80.37 16.67 -39.62
C LYS A 427 -81.79 16.53 -39.01
N ASN A 428 -81.97 15.68 -38.00
CA ASN A 428 -83.25 15.45 -37.31
C ASN A 428 -83.15 15.84 -35.83
N LEU A 429 -83.29 17.15 -35.55
CA LEU A 429 -83.01 17.78 -34.25
C LEU A 429 -83.63 17.06 -33.02
N PRO A 430 -84.90 16.62 -33.02
CA PRO A 430 -85.45 15.83 -31.91
C PRO A 430 -84.70 14.53 -31.61
N ILE A 431 -84.25 13.81 -32.65
CA ILE A 431 -83.48 12.57 -32.50
C ILE A 431 -82.04 12.89 -32.07
N THR A 432 -81.41 13.91 -32.68
CA THR A 432 -80.06 14.36 -32.31
C THR A 432 -79.99 14.71 -30.81
N ASN A 433 -80.94 15.48 -30.29
CA ASN A 433 -80.98 15.88 -28.89
C ASN A 433 -81.13 14.67 -27.94
N MET A 434 -82.00 13.71 -28.28
CA MET A 434 -82.18 12.47 -27.50
C MET A 434 -80.91 11.60 -27.50
N LEU A 435 -80.23 11.49 -28.65
CA LEU A 435 -78.98 10.73 -28.77
C LEU A 435 -77.84 11.40 -27.99
N ILE A 436 -77.75 12.74 -27.99
CA ILE A 436 -76.79 13.48 -27.16
C ILE A 436 -77.05 13.21 -25.67
N GLN A 437 -78.31 13.30 -25.20
CA GLN A 437 -78.64 13.01 -23.81
C GLN A 437 -78.27 11.58 -23.40
N GLN A 438 -78.58 10.57 -24.24
CA GLN A 438 -78.20 9.17 -23.98
C GLN A 438 -76.67 8.98 -23.99
N TYR A 439 -75.96 9.62 -24.93
CA TYR A 439 -74.51 9.56 -25.03
C TYR A 439 -73.82 10.17 -23.81
N VAL A 440 -74.27 11.34 -23.35
CA VAL A 440 -73.82 11.98 -22.10
C VAL A 440 -74.11 11.09 -20.90
N GLN A 441 -75.36 10.67 -20.71
CA GLN A 441 -75.79 9.92 -19.53
C GLN A 441 -75.05 8.59 -19.38
N PHE A 442 -74.73 7.92 -20.49
CA PHE A 442 -73.97 6.67 -20.50
C PHE A 442 -72.52 6.84 -20.01
N HIS A 443 -71.84 7.93 -20.38
CA HIS A 443 -70.43 8.17 -19.99
C HIS A 443 -70.28 9.08 -18.77
N ASN A 444 -71.35 9.60 -18.19
CA ASN A 444 -71.30 10.40 -16.97
C ASN A 444 -70.71 9.69 -15.73
N PRO A 445 -70.87 8.36 -15.53
CA PRO A 445 -70.17 7.63 -14.47
C PRO A 445 -68.80 7.08 -14.91
N GLU A 446 -68.39 7.28 -16.17
CA GLU A 446 -67.14 6.78 -16.72
C GLU A 446 -65.97 7.74 -16.46
N ILE A 447 -64.75 7.24 -16.66
CA ILE A 447 -63.49 7.96 -16.33
C ILE A 447 -63.27 9.21 -17.21
N TYR A 448 -63.92 9.29 -18.37
CA TYR A 448 -63.99 10.51 -19.20
C TYR A 448 -65.46 10.95 -19.35
N PRO A 449 -66.01 11.77 -18.44
CA PRO A 449 -67.35 12.34 -18.59
C PRO A 449 -67.37 13.36 -19.74
N ILE A 450 -68.50 13.45 -20.45
CA ILE A 450 -68.64 14.30 -21.64
C ILE A 450 -68.92 15.74 -21.24
N GLN A 451 -68.01 16.64 -21.63
CA GLN A 451 -68.05 18.08 -21.35
C GLN A 451 -68.92 18.83 -22.36
N SER A 452 -68.75 18.54 -23.66
CA SER A 452 -69.54 19.14 -24.74
C SER A 452 -69.64 18.25 -25.96
N VAL A 453 -70.65 18.50 -26.80
CA VAL A 453 -70.82 17.87 -28.12
C VAL A 453 -71.09 18.97 -29.14
N LEU A 454 -70.31 19.03 -30.22
CA LEU A 454 -70.55 19.91 -31.35
C LEU A 454 -71.03 19.12 -32.55
N VAL A 455 -72.17 19.54 -33.11
CA VAL A 455 -72.80 18.93 -34.29
C VAL A 455 -72.86 19.94 -35.42
N LEU A 456 -72.26 19.64 -36.57
CA LEU A 456 -72.44 20.38 -37.81
C LEU A 456 -73.90 20.27 -38.27
N GLN A 457 -74.58 21.41 -38.40
CA GLN A 457 -76.02 21.47 -38.68
C GLN A 457 -76.34 22.03 -40.07
N ASP A 458 -75.49 22.90 -40.61
CA ASP A 458 -75.52 23.37 -42.00
C ASP A 458 -74.18 23.07 -42.68
N ASP A 459 -74.22 22.18 -43.68
CA ASP A 459 -73.04 21.75 -44.43
C ASP A 459 -72.46 22.86 -45.34
N LEU A 460 -73.22 23.93 -45.64
CA LEU A 460 -72.80 25.02 -46.53
C LEU A 460 -72.06 26.16 -45.83
N ASN A 461 -72.47 26.51 -44.60
CA ASN A 461 -71.90 27.63 -43.83
C ASN A 461 -70.97 27.18 -42.69
N GLN A 462 -70.69 25.88 -42.56
CA GLN A 462 -69.94 25.28 -41.44
C GLN A 462 -70.48 25.69 -40.04
N VAL A 463 -71.80 25.78 -39.89
CA VAL A 463 -72.42 26.18 -38.62
C VAL A 463 -72.56 24.96 -37.70
N TYR A 464 -71.77 24.96 -36.62
CA TYR A 464 -71.84 23.99 -35.54
C TYR A 464 -72.76 24.49 -34.43
N THR A 465 -73.61 23.59 -33.90
CA THR A 465 -74.29 23.82 -32.61
C THR A 465 -73.46 23.15 -31.51
N GLU A 466 -72.98 23.92 -30.54
CA GLU A 466 -72.30 23.42 -29.33
C GLU A 466 -73.34 23.17 -28.22
N TYR A 467 -73.40 21.93 -27.74
CA TYR A 467 -74.23 21.49 -26.63
C TYR A 467 -73.34 21.26 -25.41
N ASN A 468 -73.58 22.00 -24.32
CA ASN A 468 -72.68 22.06 -23.17
C ASN A 468 -73.31 21.47 -21.90
N TYR A 469 -72.48 20.81 -21.08
CA TYR A 469 -72.86 20.27 -19.77
C TYR A 469 -73.26 21.40 -18.81
N THR A 470 -74.42 21.26 -18.16
CA THR A 470 -74.83 22.15 -17.05
C THR A 470 -74.89 21.36 -15.74
N THR A 471 -74.86 22.05 -14.60
CA THR A 471 -74.82 21.41 -13.26
C THR A 471 -76.10 20.65 -12.87
N ASN A 472 -77.10 20.57 -13.74
CA ASN A 472 -78.23 19.64 -13.61
C ASN A 472 -78.15 18.57 -14.73
N PRO A 473 -78.07 17.25 -14.39
CA PRO A 473 -77.92 16.17 -15.37
C PRO A 473 -79.06 16.06 -16.39
N ASP A 474 -80.24 16.63 -16.14
CA ASP A 474 -81.37 16.58 -17.07
C ASP A 474 -81.22 17.53 -18.28
N TRP A 475 -80.36 18.55 -18.21
CA TRP A 475 -80.33 19.66 -19.18
C TRP A 475 -78.92 19.96 -19.74
N PHE A 476 -78.65 19.48 -20.96
CA PHE A 476 -77.67 20.11 -21.86
C PHE A 476 -78.34 21.29 -22.57
N GLN A 477 -77.65 22.44 -22.66
CA GLN A 477 -78.15 23.63 -23.35
C GLN A 477 -77.06 24.24 -24.25
N SER A 478 -77.49 25.01 -25.25
CA SER A 478 -76.62 25.81 -26.12
C SER A 478 -76.27 27.13 -25.44
N THR A 479 -75.24 27.11 -24.60
CA THR A 479 -74.66 28.28 -23.90
C THR A 479 -73.20 28.45 -24.28
N GLU A 480 -72.67 29.67 -24.30
CA GLU A 480 -71.25 29.89 -24.59
C GLU A 480 -70.33 29.25 -23.52
N MET A 481 -69.34 28.49 -23.98
CA MET A 481 -68.36 27.82 -23.13
C MET A 481 -67.29 28.77 -22.60
N VAL A 482 -67.03 28.72 -21.29
CA VAL A 482 -65.83 29.35 -20.68
C VAL A 482 -64.60 28.45 -20.94
N LYS A 483 -64.16 28.39 -22.20
CA LYS A 483 -63.01 27.56 -22.65
C LYS A 483 -61.69 27.90 -21.94
N SER A 484 -61.60 29.06 -21.29
CA SER A 484 -60.40 29.51 -20.60
C SER A 484 -59.95 28.60 -19.44
N GLN A 485 -60.83 27.85 -18.78
CA GLN A 485 -60.50 27.15 -17.53
C GLN A 485 -59.72 25.82 -17.70
N TYR A 486 -59.76 25.20 -18.88
CA TYR A 486 -59.18 23.86 -19.13
C TYR A 486 -57.81 23.92 -19.82
N ARG A 487 -56.90 23.02 -19.44
CA ARG A 487 -55.62 22.82 -20.16
C ARG A 487 -55.83 21.95 -21.40
N PHE A 488 -54.96 22.09 -22.40
CA PHE A 488 -54.95 21.22 -23.58
C PHE A 488 -54.74 19.71 -23.25
N SER A 489 -54.08 19.40 -22.12
CA SER A 489 -53.95 18.03 -21.62
C SER A 489 -55.22 17.47 -20.98
N ASP A 490 -56.12 18.33 -20.54
CA ASP A 490 -57.26 18.02 -19.67
C ASP A 490 -58.54 17.82 -20.49
N GLN A 491 -58.42 17.80 -21.82
CA GLN A 491 -59.49 17.51 -22.78
C GLN A 491 -59.09 16.36 -23.71
N GLN A 492 -60.05 15.50 -24.04
CA GLN A 492 -59.91 14.48 -25.08
C GLN A 492 -61.02 14.68 -26.12
N TYR A 493 -60.62 14.77 -27.39
CA TYR A 493 -61.55 14.86 -28.52
C TYR A 493 -61.86 13.46 -29.06
N PHE A 494 -63.15 13.18 -29.24
CA PHE A 494 -63.66 12.04 -30.02
C PHE A 494 -64.40 12.61 -31.23
N VAL A 495 -64.13 12.08 -32.42
CA VAL A 495 -64.39 12.79 -33.69
C VAL A 495 -64.92 11.84 -34.76
N THR A 496 -65.91 12.29 -35.54
CA THR A 496 -66.36 11.67 -36.79
C THR A 496 -66.29 12.67 -37.93
N THR A 497 -65.81 12.20 -39.08
CA THR A 497 -65.61 12.97 -40.31
C THR A 497 -66.60 12.59 -41.41
N ASP A 498 -66.63 13.40 -42.47
CA ASP A 498 -67.18 13.05 -43.78
C ASP A 498 -66.17 12.25 -44.61
N ASP A 499 -66.59 11.78 -45.79
CA ASP A 499 -65.72 11.03 -46.72
C ASP A 499 -64.50 11.86 -47.19
N ASP A 500 -64.64 13.20 -47.27
CA ASP A 500 -63.55 14.16 -47.52
C ASP A 500 -62.69 14.48 -46.27
N ASN A 501 -62.79 13.67 -45.21
CA ASN A 501 -62.07 13.81 -43.92
C ASN A 501 -62.34 15.13 -43.15
N GLN A 502 -63.35 15.89 -43.58
CA GLN A 502 -63.83 17.12 -42.92
C GLN A 502 -64.61 16.82 -41.63
N LEU A 503 -64.56 17.73 -40.66
CA LEU A 503 -65.17 17.59 -39.35
C LEU A 503 -66.72 17.67 -39.39
N ILE A 504 -67.45 16.60 -39.03
CA ILE A 504 -68.93 16.63 -38.91
C ILE A 504 -69.39 16.77 -37.47
N THR A 505 -68.84 15.96 -36.57
CA THR A 505 -69.30 15.91 -35.17
C THR A 505 -68.15 15.50 -34.28
N TYR A 506 -68.01 16.18 -33.15
CA TYR A 506 -67.06 15.80 -32.12
C TYR A 506 -67.62 16.03 -30.72
N SER A 507 -67.12 15.25 -29.76
CA SER A 507 -67.30 15.53 -28.33
C SER A 507 -65.97 15.78 -27.65
N VAL A 508 -66.00 16.69 -26.70
CA VAL A 508 -64.93 16.91 -25.73
C VAL A 508 -65.31 16.18 -24.44
N SER A 509 -64.40 15.39 -23.88
CA SER A 509 -64.54 14.83 -22.54
C SER A 509 -63.52 15.42 -21.59
N ASP A 510 -63.95 15.61 -20.34
CA ASP A 510 -63.11 16.11 -19.25
C ASP A 510 -62.16 15.01 -18.76
N LEU A 511 -60.86 15.33 -18.70
CA LEU A 511 -59.79 14.44 -18.25
C LEU A 511 -59.09 14.94 -16.97
N VAL A 512 -59.59 15.99 -16.31
CA VAL A 512 -58.97 16.62 -15.13
C VAL A 512 -58.68 15.59 -14.03
N ASP A 513 -59.67 14.76 -13.65
CA ASP A 513 -59.48 13.79 -12.57
C ASP A 513 -58.68 12.55 -12.99
N TYR A 514 -58.80 12.11 -14.25
CA TYR A 514 -57.89 11.12 -14.83
C TYR A 514 -56.42 11.58 -14.78
N ASN A 515 -56.16 12.84 -15.17
CA ASN A 515 -54.83 13.42 -15.15
C ASN A 515 -54.27 13.55 -13.73
N LYS A 516 -55.08 13.92 -12.73
CA LYS A 516 -54.70 13.90 -11.31
C LYS A 516 -54.32 12.48 -10.83
N ILE A 517 -55.15 11.48 -11.09
CA ILE A 517 -54.88 10.10 -10.65
C ILE A 517 -53.62 9.55 -11.33
N ASN A 518 -53.46 9.78 -12.64
CA ASN A 518 -52.26 9.39 -13.38
C ASN A 518 -50.99 10.15 -12.93
N ALA A 519 -51.12 11.43 -12.53
CA ALA A 519 -50.01 12.19 -11.93
C ALA A 519 -49.59 11.61 -10.57
N ILE A 520 -50.54 11.26 -9.68
CA ILE A 520 -50.24 10.58 -8.41
C ILE A 520 -49.50 9.26 -8.64
N LEU A 521 -50.02 8.42 -9.55
CA LEU A 521 -49.39 7.13 -9.88
C LEU A 521 -47.98 7.30 -10.47
N SER A 522 -47.76 8.29 -11.35
CA SER A 522 -46.45 8.51 -11.93
C SER A 522 -45.45 9.20 -10.98
N ILE A 523 -45.91 9.95 -9.97
CA ILE A 523 -45.07 10.35 -8.82
C ILE A 523 -44.58 9.10 -8.08
N PHE A 524 -45.47 8.17 -7.72
CA PHE A 524 -45.08 6.92 -7.05
C PHE A 524 -44.13 6.07 -7.91
N GLN A 525 -44.41 5.94 -9.21
CA GLN A 525 -43.56 5.26 -10.19
C GLN A 525 -42.16 5.87 -10.24
N THR A 526 -42.07 7.20 -10.32
CA THR A 526 -40.80 7.92 -10.35
C THR A 526 -40.06 7.71 -9.04
N VAL A 527 -40.69 7.91 -7.87
CA VAL A 527 -40.09 7.67 -6.55
C VAL A 527 -39.55 6.24 -6.42
N PHE A 528 -40.27 5.23 -6.89
CA PHE A 528 -39.81 3.84 -6.85
C PHE A 528 -38.55 3.63 -7.69
N VAL A 529 -38.53 4.08 -8.95
CA VAL A 529 -37.37 3.98 -9.84
C VAL A 529 -36.17 4.75 -9.27
N CYS A 530 -36.39 5.93 -8.68
CA CYS A 530 -35.36 6.71 -7.98
C CYS A 530 -34.69 5.91 -6.84
N ILE A 531 -35.49 5.21 -6.02
CA ILE A 531 -35.00 4.38 -4.91
C ILE A 531 -34.21 3.18 -5.43
N VAL A 532 -34.72 2.48 -6.45
CA VAL A 532 -34.03 1.31 -7.05
C VAL A 532 -32.68 1.71 -7.63
N LEU A 533 -32.60 2.82 -8.36
CA LEU A 533 -31.35 3.34 -8.94
C LEU A 533 -30.37 3.84 -7.86
N ALA A 534 -30.85 4.46 -6.79
CA ALA A 534 -30.00 4.91 -5.68
C ALA A 534 -29.38 3.72 -4.91
N LEU A 535 -30.19 2.72 -4.56
CA LEU A 535 -29.73 1.50 -3.89
C LEU A 535 -28.75 0.71 -4.77
N SER A 536 -29.08 0.56 -6.06
CA SER A 536 -28.20 0.03 -7.10
C SER A 536 -26.81 0.67 -7.07
N ALA A 537 -26.74 2.00 -7.20
CA ALA A 537 -25.47 2.73 -7.26
C ALA A 537 -24.61 2.57 -5.99
N ILE A 538 -25.25 2.58 -4.82
CA ILE A 538 -24.57 2.36 -3.53
C ILE A 538 -23.99 0.94 -3.47
N LEU A 539 -24.77 -0.06 -3.88
CA LEU A 539 -24.38 -1.47 -3.89
C LEU A 539 -23.23 -1.74 -4.87
N PHE A 540 -23.32 -1.31 -6.13
CA PHE A 540 -22.23 -1.46 -7.11
C PHE A 540 -20.93 -0.80 -6.64
N ASN A 541 -21.01 0.43 -6.11
CA ASN A 541 -19.84 1.15 -5.64
C ASN A 541 -19.19 0.50 -4.41
N LYS A 542 -19.96 -0.19 -3.56
CA LYS A 542 -19.44 -0.97 -2.42
C LYS A 542 -18.55 -2.12 -2.91
N ASP A 543 -19.07 -2.97 -3.78
CA ASP A 543 -18.37 -4.16 -4.28
C ASP A 543 -17.05 -3.80 -4.97
N VAL A 544 -17.06 -2.78 -5.85
CA VAL A 544 -15.84 -2.30 -6.52
C VAL A 544 -14.82 -1.74 -5.52
N THR A 545 -15.27 -1.11 -4.44
CA THR A 545 -14.36 -0.59 -3.40
C THR A 545 -13.70 -1.74 -2.63
N GLU A 546 -14.48 -2.69 -2.13
CA GLU A 546 -14.00 -3.79 -1.27
C GLU A 546 -13.19 -4.85 -2.03
N LEU A 547 -13.57 -5.15 -3.29
CA LEU A 547 -12.91 -6.20 -4.08
C LEU A 547 -11.66 -5.72 -4.83
N ILE A 548 -11.58 -4.44 -5.23
CA ILE A 548 -10.52 -3.92 -6.09
C ILE A 548 -9.76 -2.77 -5.42
N ILE A 549 -10.44 -1.70 -5.01
CA ILE A 549 -9.76 -0.45 -4.61
C ILE A 549 -8.99 -0.63 -3.29
N GLU A 550 -9.65 -1.10 -2.23
CA GLU A 550 -9.04 -1.25 -0.91
C GLU A 550 -7.85 -2.25 -0.89
N PRO A 551 -7.93 -3.43 -1.56
CA PRO A 551 -6.77 -4.30 -1.72
C PRO A 551 -5.59 -3.66 -2.47
N ILE A 552 -5.85 -2.89 -3.54
CA ILE A 552 -4.79 -2.21 -4.31
C ILE A 552 -4.17 -1.06 -3.51
N GLU A 553 -4.97 -0.24 -2.82
CA GLU A 553 -4.47 0.82 -1.94
C GLU A 553 -3.61 0.24 -0.81
N THR A 554 -4.03 -0.87 -0.20
CA THR A 554 -3.26 -1.54 0.87
C THR A 554 -1.97 -2.17 0.34
N MET A 555 -1.96 -2.68 -0.90
CA MET A 555 -0.74 -3.17 -1.55
C MET A 555 0.25 -2.03 -1.83
N ILE A 556 -0.22 -0.91 -2.39
CA ILE A 556 0.60 0.29 -2.65
C ILE A 556 1.19 0.82 -1.33
N GLN A 557 0.40 0.90 -0.26
CA GLN A 557 0.89 1.30 1.07
C GLN A 557 2.00 0.39 1.60
N LYS A 558 1.89 -0.95 1.43
CA LYS A 558 2.97 -1.87 1.83
C LYS A 558 4.21 -1.75 0.93
N ILE A 559 4.06 -1.48 -0.37
CA ILE A 559 5.18 -1.16 -1.27
C ILE A 559 5.88 0.14 -0.86
N GLU A 560 5.12 1.21 -0.57
CA GLU A 560 5.68 2.49 -0.07
C GLU A 560 6.39 2.31 1.28
N LEU A 561 5.89 1.44 2.16
CA LEU A 561 6.52 1.13 3.43
C LEU A 561 7.87 0.42 3.23
N ILE A 562 7.94 -0.60 2.36
CA ILE A 562 9.20 -1.25 1.96
C ILE A 562 10.15 -0.23 1.30
N ALA A 563 9.65 0.63 0.41
CA ALA A 563 10.43 1.68 -0.23
C ALA A 563 10.95 2.75 0.75
N ASN A 564 10.34 2.87 1.92
CA ASN A 564 10.78 3.76 2.99
C ASN A 564 11.77 3.10 3.95
N ASN A 565 11.47 1.89 4.43
CA ASN A 565 12.32 1.14 5.35
C ASN A 565 12.06 -0.38 5.23
N PRO A 566 12.86 -1.11 4.42
CA PRO A 566 12.68 -2.55 4.22
C PRO A 566 12.72 -3.36 5.53
N LEU A 567 13.56 -2.97 6.49
CA LEU A 567 13.70 -3.66 7.79
C LEU A 567 12.45 -3.49 8.67
N GLU A 568 11.75 -2.37 8.57
CA GLU A 568 10.54 -2.09 9.34
C GLU A 568 9.31 -2.84 8.79
N ALA A 569 9.25 -3.05 7.47
CA ALA A 569 8.26 -3.93 6.84
C ALA A 569 8.29 -5.34 7.44
N VAL A 570 9.47 -5.94 7.61
CA VAL A 570 9.66 -7.27 8.25
C VAL A 570 9.13 -7.29 9.69
N ASN A 571 9.38 -6.21 10.42
CA ASN A 571 8.97 -6.10 11.83
C ASN A 571 7.45 -5.96 11.97
N ILE A 572 6.78 -5.36 10.98
CA ILE A 572 5.33 -5.24 10.92
C ILE A 572 4.70 -6.58 10.51
N GLU A 573 5.26 -7.29 9.53
CA GLU A 573 4.80 -8.64 9.13
C GLU A 573 4.83 -9.62 10.32
N GLU A 574 5.95 -9.72 11.05
CA GLU A 574 6.03 -10.59 12.24
C GLU A 574 5.13 -10.15 13.40
N GLN A 575 4.69 -8.89 13.44
CA GLN A 575 3.71 -8.40 14.41
C GLN A 575 2.27 -8.68 13.98
N GLU A 576 1.92 -8.46 12.71
CA GLU A 576 0.62 -8.84 12.12
C GLU A 576 0.37 -10.34 12.32
N ASP A 577 1.38 -11.19 12.10
CA ASP A 577 1.36 -12.63 12.37
C ASP A 577 1.00 -12.97 13.82
N LEU A 578 1.71 -12.38 14.79
CA LEU A 578 1.50 -12.68 16.22
C LEU A 578 0.14 -12.16 16.72
N ILE A 579 -0.31 -11.01 16.21
CA ILE A 579 -1.66 -10.48 16.49
C ILE A 579 -2.72 -11.45 15.93
N THR A 580 -2.51 -11.97 14.73
CA THR A 580 -3.41 -12.95 14.10
C THR A 580 -3.52 -14.23 14.92
N GLN A 581 -2.39 -14.81 15.34
CA GLN A 581 -2.34 -16.06 16.11
C GLN A 581 -2.87 -15.94 17.55
N GLU A 582 -2.97 -14.72 18.09
CA GLU A 582 -3.63 -14.47 19.38
C GLU A 582 -5.14 -14.19 19.22
N LEU A 583 -5.57 -13.61 18.10
CA LEU A 583 -7.00 -13.53 17.72
C LEU A 583 -7.61 -14.92 17.44
N GLU A 584 -6.87 -15.80 16.76
CA GLU A 584 -7.24 -17.21 16.56
C GLU A 584 -7.47 -17.94 17.89
N LYS A 585 -6.53 -17.78 18.82
CA LYS A 585 -6.59 -18.35 20.18
C LYS A 585 -7.77 -17.81 20.99
N ASN A 586 -8.17 -16.56 20.75
CA ASN A 586 -9.37 -15.94 21.33
C ASN A 586 -10.69 -16.37 20.65
N LYS A 587 -10.64 -17.21 19.60
CA LYS A 587 -11.80 -17.79 18.89
C LYS A 587 -12.76 -16.75 18.29
N ASP A 588 -12.22 -15.67 17.73
CA ASP A 588 -13.01 -14.63 17.04
C ASP A 588 -13.42 -15.09 15.62
N ILE A 589 -14.32 -16.09 15.56
CA ILE A 589 -14.65 -16.89 14.36
C ILE A 589 -15.03 -16.02 13.15
N GLN A 590 -15.71 -14.89 13.35
CA GLN A 590 -16.09 -13.99 12.25
C GLN A 590 -14.86 -13.38 11.57
N LYS A 591 -13.90 -12.84 12.35
CA LYS A 591 -12.67 -12.26 11.80
C LYS A 591 -11.79 -13.32 11.14
N ILE A 592 -11.71 -14.52 11.73
CA ILE A 592 -10.94 -15.65 11.17
C ILE A 592 -11.51 -16.03 9.80
N ARG A 593 -12.84 -16.21 9.69
CA ARG A 593 -13.49 -16.61 8.44
C ARG A 593 -13.40 -15.53 7.35
N GLN A 594 -13.49 -14.25 7.73
CA GLN A 594 -13.35 -13.15 6.78
C GLN A 594 -11.91 -13.07 6.25
N ARG A 595 -10.90 -13.17 7.12
CA ARG A 595 -9.49 -13.24 6.71
C ARG A 595 -9.13 -14.47 5.87
N GLN A 596 -9.75 -15.62 6.13
CA GLN A 596 -9.55 -16.80 5.27
C GLN A 596 -10.05 -16.56 3.83
N ILE A 597 -11.10 -15.76 3.65
CA ILE A 597 -11.59 -15.37 2.32
C ILE A 597 -10.62 -14.34 1.69
N GLU A 598 -10.18 -13.33 2.45
CA GLU A 598 -9.15 -12.37 2.01
C GLU A 598 -7.87 -13.08 1.56
N GLN A 599 -7.39 -14.07 2.33
CA GLN A 599 -6.22 -14.91 2.04
C GLN A 599 -6.35 -15.75 0.76
N THR A 600 -7.57 -16.07 0.31
CA THR A 600 -7.80 -16.77 -0.97
C THR A 600 -7.77 -15.84 -2.19
N THR A 601 -7.61 -14.53 -2.01
CA THR A 601 -7.51 -13.59 -3.15
C THR A 601 -6.10 -13.55 -3.74
N GLU A 602 -6.02 -13.49 -5.07
CA GLU A 602 -4.76 -13.29 -5.82
C GLU A 602 -4.02 -12.02 -5.36
N THR A 603 -4.78 -10.96 -5.03
CA THR A 603 -4.26 -9.67 -4.56
C THR A 603 -3.56 -9.79 -3.20
N TYR A 604 -4.13 -10.56 -2.26
CA TYR A 604 -3.48 -10.86 -0.98
C TYR A 604 -2.22 -11.71 -1.16
N LEU A 605 -2.28 -12.74 -2.01
CA LEU A 605 -1.11 -13.58 -2.31
C LEU A 605 0.06 -12.74 -2.88
N LEU A 606 -0.23 -11.81 -3.79
CA LEU A 606 0.79 -10.90 -4.32
C LEU A 606 1.35 -9.97 -3.23
N GLN A 607 0.49 -9.44 -2.35
CA GLN A 607 0.87 -8.60 -1.22
C GLN A 607 1.78 -9.35 -0.23
N GLU A 608 1.45 -10.61 0.09
CA GLU A 608 2.24 -11.49 0.96
C GLU A 608 3.60 -11.84 0.33
N LEU A 609 3.64 -12.12 -0.99
CA LEU A 609 4.88 -12.36 -1.73
C LEU A 609 5.78 -11.12 -1.74
N ILE A 610 5.22 -9.92 -1.95
CA ILE A 610 5.97 -8.65 -1.92
C ILE A 610 6.60 -8.42 -0.54
N MET A 611 5.85 -8.67 0.54
CA MET A 611 6.37 -8.57 1.92
C MET A 611 7.51 -9.56 2.16
N LYS A 612 7.32 -10.85 1.83
CA LYS A 612 8.33 -11.90 2.01
C LYS A 612 9.60 -11.65 1.18
N ILE A 613 9.48 -11.14 -0.04
CA ILE A 613 10.63 -10.76 -0.88
C ILE A 613 11.35 -9.56 -0.26
N GLY A 614 10.62 -8.51 0.14
CA GLY A 614 11.18 -7.36 0.85
C GLY A 614 11.92 -7.76 2.13
N ALA A 615 11.37 -8.71 2.89
CA ALA A 615 11.96 -9.24 4.10
C ALA A 615 13.20 -10.09 3.86
N LEU A 616 13.17 -11.00 2.88
CA LEU A 616 14.33 -11.80 2.50
C LEU A 616 15.49 -10.91 2.02
N LEU A 617 15.17 -9.88 1.24
CA LEU A 617 16.14 -8.86 0.82
C LEU A 617 16.70 -8.09 2.01
N ALA A 618 15.85 -7.55 2.90
CA ALA A 618 16.30 -6.79 4.07
C ALA A 618 17.20 -7.61 5.02
N VAL A 619 16.90 -8.90 5.20
CA VAL A 619 17.74 -9.83 5.98
C VAL A 619 19.06 -10.15 5.26
N GLY A 620 19.03 -10.40 3.95
CA GLY A 620 20.23 -10.74 3.18
C GLY A 620 21.18 -9.56 2.90
N PHE A 621 20.67 -8.33 2.90
CA PHE A 621 21.43 -7.11 2.58
C PHE A 621 21.74 -6.21 3.81
N GLY A 622 21.17 -6.51 4.97
CA GLY A 622 21.43 -5.78 6.23
C GLY A 622 20.96 -4.31 6.23
N GLU A 623 21.42 -3.53 7.21
CA GLU A 623 21.07 -2.10 7.33
C GLU A 623 21.54 -1.28 6.12
N ALA A 624 22.84 -1.36 5.80
CA ALA A 624 23.46 -0.63 4.69
C ALA A 624 22.77 -0.92 3.35
N GLY A 625 22.44 -2.19 3.09
CA GLY A 625 21.77 -2.58 1.86
C GLY A 625 20.28 -2.29 1.83
N SER A 626 19.62 -2.23 2.98
CA SER A 626 18.22 -1.79 3.07
C SER A 626 18.05 -0.32 2.69
N GLU A 627 19.00 0.56 3.05
CA GLU A 627 19.01 1.96 2.57
C GLU A 627 19.22 2.03 1.05
N ILE A 628 20.13 1.21 0.50
CA ILE A 628 20.39 1.13 -0.95
C ILE A 628 19.15 0.63 -1.71
N ILE A 629 18.47 -0.40 -1.19
CA ILE A 629 17.22 -0.93 -1.77
C ILE A 629 16.12 0.13 -1.73
N ALA A 630 15.94 0.82 -0.60
CA ALA A 630 14.96 1.89 -0.44
C ALA A 630 15.18 3.02 -1.47
N GLU A 631 16.41 3.48 -1.67
CA GLU A 631 16.70 4.54 -2.65
C GLU A 631 16.46 4.08 -4.11
N ASN A 632 16.73 2.81 -4.42
CA ASN A 632 16.46 2.25 -5.76
C ASN A 632 14.97 2.05 -6.05
N ILE A 633 14.20 1.53 -5.10
CA ILE A 633 12.73 1.39 -5.25
C ILE A 633 12.10 2.78 -5.48
N LYS A 634 12.51 3.79 -4.69
CA LYS A 634 12.07 5.19 -4.83
C LYS A 634 12.38 5.86 -6.17
N LYS A 635 13.31 5.30 -6.97
CA LYS A 635 13.68 5.81 -8.30
C LYS A 635 13.03 5.08 -9.47
N GLY A 636 12.23 4.04 -9.20
CA GLY A 636 11.57 3.23 -10.24
C GLY A 636 11.93 1.74 -10.24
N GLY A 637 12.55 1.22 -9.18
CA GLY A 637 12.71 -0.23 -8.95
C GLY A 637 13.89 -0.90 -9.68
N SER A 638 14.41 -0.32 -10.76
CA SER A 638 15.67 -0.77 -11.36
C SER A 638 16.84 -0.48 -10.42
N VAL A 639 17.59 -1.52 -10.02
CA VAL A 639 18.75 -1.34 -9.12
C VAL A 639 19.92 -0.75 -9.90
N ASP A 640 20.26 0.50 -9.60
CA ASP A 640 21.40 1.23 -10.16
C ASP A 640 22.62 1.15 -9.21
N PRO A 641 23.67 0.38 -9.55
CA PRO A 641 24.92 0.34 -8.77
C PRO A 641 25.77 1.62 -8.91
N MET A 642 25.41 2.56 -9.79
CA MET A 642 26.14 3.83 -9.99
C MET A 642 25.67 4.96 -9.07
N ILE A 643 24.75 4.68 -8.13
CA ILE A 643 24.38 5.63 -7.07
C ILE A 643 25.61 5.92 -6.19
N PRO A 644 26.01 7.19 -6.00
CA PRO A 644 27.19 7.53 -5.22
C PRO A 644 26.96 7.27 -3.72
N GLY A 645 27.83 6.47 -3.11
CA GLY A 645 27.73 6.11 -1.69
C GLY A 645 27.80 7.31 -0.73
N LYS A 646 27.12 7.18 0.41
CA LYS A 646 27.00 8.19 1.47
C LYS A 646 28.23 8.16 2.37
N ARG A 647 28.87 9.31 2.62
CA ARG A 647 29.91 9.42 3.65
C ARG A 647 29.26 9.47 5.03
N VAL A 648 29.44 8.42 5.82
CA VAL A 648 28.89 8.27 7.18
C VAL A 648 30.00 8.16 8.22
N LEU A 649 29.62 8.25 9.50
CA LEU A 649 30.51 8.09 10.65
C LEU A 649 30.03 6.91 11.51
N ALA A 650 30.92 5.96 11.81
CA ALA A 650 30.56 4.73 12.50
C ALA A 650 31.71 4.16 13.32
N ILE A 651 31.37 3.29 14.27
CA ILE A 651 32.33 2.36 14.88
C ILE A 651 32.34 1.11 14.00
N PHE A 652 33.49 0.80 13.43
CA PHE A 652 33.73 -0.44 12.71
C PHE A 652 34.37 -1.45 13.67
N GLY A 653 33.74 -2.59 13.81
CA GLY A 653 34.23 -3.76 14.53
C GLY A 653 34.55 -4.89 13.55
N PHE A 654 35.71 -5.52 13.71
CA PHE A 654 36.00 -6.84 13.15
C PHE A 654 36.13 -7.85 14.28
N CYS A 655 35.72 -9.09 14.01
CA CYS A 655 36.12 -10.24 14.81
C CYS A 655 36.42 -11.46 13.91
N ASP A 656 37.26 -12.36 14.39
CA ASP A 656 37.91 -13.46 13.64
C ASP A 656 38.01 -14.73 14.49
N ILE A 657 37.78 -15.92 13.92
CA ILE A 657 37.83 -17.21 14.63
C ILE A 657 39.28 -17.72 14.77
N ARG A 658 39.67 -18.09 15.98
CA ARG A 658 41.02 -18.60 16.23
C ARG A 658 41.22 -20.03 15.77
N ASN A 659 42.38 -20.25 15.14
CA ASN A 659 42.76 -21.51 14.50
C ASN A 659 41.71 -22.00 13.49
N PHE A 660 41.09 -21.07 12.75
CA PHE A 660 40.05 -21.44 11.79
C PHE A 660 40.57 -22.38 10.71
N THR A 661 41.73 -22.13 10.12
CA THR A 661 42.32 -23.01 9.09
C THR A 661 42.48 -24.45 9.58
N ASP A 662 43.07 -24.65 10.77
CA ASP A 662 43.16 -25.96 11.42
C ASP A 662 41.77 -26.59 11.66
N ALA A 663 40.80 -25.78 12.09
CA ALA A 663 39.43 -26.23 12.31
C ALA A 663 38.72 -26.60 10.99
N THR A 664 39.02 -25.94 9.87
CA THR A 664 38.44 -26.27 8.55
C THR A 664 39.00 -27.56 7.96
N GLU A 665 40.30 -27.84 8.13
CA GLU A 665 40.90 -29.11 7.73
C GLU A 665 40.26 -30.31 8.46
N VAL A 666 39.87 -30.10 9.72
CA VAL A 666 39.32 -31.13 10.61
C VAL A 666 37.80 -31.29 10.49
N LEU A 667 37.03 -30.19 10.41
CA LEU A 667 35.56 -30.22 10.41
C LEU A 667 34.95 -30.40 9.01
N GLN A 668 35.67 -29.99 7.95
CA GLN A 668 35.29 -30.18 6.55
C GLN A 668 33.85 -29.70 6.25
N GLU A 669 32.88 -30.59 6.09
CA GLU A 669 31.48 -30.23 5.82
C GLU A 669 30.79 -29.53 7.02
N ASP A 670 31.15 -29.91 8.25
CA ASP A 670 30.59 -29.32 9.49
C ASP A 670 31.06 -27.88 9.74
N VAL A 671 32.04 -27.36 8.98
CA VAL A 671 32.52 -25.97 9.07
C VAL A 671 31.37 -24.97 8.95
N MET A 672 30.40 -25.23 8.06
CA MET A 672 29.26 -24.34 7.86
C MET A 672 28.35 -24.31 9.10
N VAL A 673 28.21 -25.42 9.82
CA VAL A 673 27.45 -25.46 11.10
C VAL A 673 28.23 -24.72 12.19
N PHE A 674 29.53 -24.96 12.28
CA PHE A 674 30.44 -24.31 13.23
C PHE A 674 30.44 -22.78 13.10
N VAL A 675 30.60 -22.24 11.89
CA VAL A 675 30.56 -20.79 11.63
C VAL A 675 29.17 -20.23 11.94
N ASN A 676 28.09 -20.92 11.57
CA ASN A 676 26.73 -20.44 11.82
C ASN A 676 26.34 -20.42 13.31
N GLU A 677 26.79 -21.40 14.12
CA GLU A 677 26.56 -21.38 15.57
C GLU A 677 27.32 -20.26 16.28
N ILE A 678 28.51 -19.89 15.79
CA ILE A 678 29.24 -18.70 16.26
C ILE A 678 28.53 -17.42 15.79
N ALA A 679 28.13 -17.37 14.53
CA ALA A 679 27.42 -16.25 13.92
C ALA A 679 26.10 -15.93 14.64
N GLU A 680 25.34 -16.94 15.08
CA GLU A 680 24.12 -16.76 15.88
C GLU A 680 24.40 -15.94 17.16
N ILE A 681 25.48 -16.25 17.87
CA ILE A 681 25.90 -15.54 19.09
C ILE A 681 26.38 -14.11 18.76
N VAL A 682 27.25 -13.98 17.75
CA VAL A 682 27.80 -12.69 17.30
C VAL A 682 26.68 -11.75 16.86
N HIS A 683 25.85 -12.18 15.91
CA HIS A 683 24.82 -11.34 15.29
C HIS A 683 23.75 -10.93 16.30
N PHE A 684 23.30 -11.86 17.16
CA PHE A 684 22.31 -11.53 18.19
C PHE A 684 22.84 -10.50 19.19
N THR A 685 24.10 -10.64 19.63
CA THR A 685 24.70 -9.74 20.63
C THR A 685 25.03 -8.36 20.03
N VAL A 686 25.30 -8.29 18.72
CA VAL A 686 25.45 -7.03 17.98
C VAL A 686 24.11 -6.30 17.86
N ASP A 687 23.07 -6.98 17.35
CA ASP A 687 21.71 -6.43 17.25
C ASP A 687 21.19 -5.95 18.61
N SER A 688 21.28 -6.79 19.65
CA SER A 688 20.81 -6.48 21.00
C SER A 688 21.42 -5.21 21.62
N TYR A 689 22.63 -4.84 21.19
CA TYR A 689 23.34 -3.63 21.62
C TYR A 689 23.35 -2.54 20.52
N GLY A 690 22.34 -2.54 19.63
CA GLY A 690 22.10 -1.45 18.67
C GLY A 690 23.18 -1.28 17.60
N GLY A 691 23.91 -2.35 17.29
CA GLY A 691 24.79 -2.44 16.13
C GLY A 691 24.18 -3.30 15.03
N SER A 692 24.77 -3.24 13.85
CA SER A 692 24.35 -4.01 12.67
C SER A 692 25.49 -4.85 12.12
N VAL A 693 25.15 -6.06 11.69
CA VAL A 693 26.04 -6.94 10.93
C VAL A 693 26.01 -6.50 9.47
N ASN A 694 27.17 -6.32 8.85
CA ASN A 694 27.26 -5.90 7.44
C ASN A 694 27.72 -7.04 6.52
N LYS A 695 28.80 -7.76 6.88
CA LYS A 695 29.33 -8.88 6.08
C LYS A 695 29.93 -9.98 6.93
N ASN A 696 29.73 -11.21 6.47
CA ASN A 696 30.41 -12.42 6.94
C ASN A 696 31.44 -12.78 5.86
N ILE A 697 32.68 -13.04 6.27
CA ILE A 697 33.85 -13.14 5.38
C ILE A 697 34.67 -14.37 5.84
N GLY A 698 34.10 -15.57 5.64
CA GLY A 698 34.68 -16.82 6.15
C GLY A 698 34.59 -16.89 7.68
N ASP A 699 35.75 -16.82 8.32
CA ASP A 699 35.95 -16.70 9.77
C ASP A 699 35.66 -15.30 10.33
N ALA A 700 35.74 -14.27 9.49
CA ALA A 700 35.67 -12.88 9.94
C ALA A 700 34.26 -12.26 9.79
N PHE A 701 33.83 -11.49 10.80
CA PHE A 701 32.57 -10.73 10.78
C PHE A 701 32.84 -9.22 10.85
N LEU A 702 32.23 -8.45 9.93
CA LEU A 702 32.25 -6.99 9.90
C LEU A 702 30.96 -6.42 10.52
N LEU A 703 31.14 -5.73 11.63
CA LEU A 703 30.10 -5.26 12.57
C LEU A 703 30.18 -3.73 12.66
N VAL A 704 29.03 -3.04 12.70
CA VAL A 704 28.97 -1.59 12.52
C VAL A 704 27.97 -0.93 13.47
N TRP A 705 28.40 0.10 14.20
CA TRP A 705 27.50 1.02 14.92
C TRP A 705 27.50 2.37 14.20
N LYS A 706 26.50 2.60 13.36
CA LYS A 706 26.33 3.87 12.62
C LYS A 706 25.84 4.98 13.57
N TYR A 707 26.34 6.20 13.36
CA TYR A 707 25.82 7.40 14.02
C TYR A 707 24.83 8.14 13.10
N PRO A 708 23.69 8.66 13.62
CA PRO A 708 22.79 9.50 12.85
C PRO A 708 23.49 10.79 12.37
N ASP A 709 23.12 11.28 11.19
CA ASP A 709 23.73 12.46 10.55
C ASP A 709 23.67 13.73 11.44
N MET A 710 22.68 13.82 12.33
CA MET A 710 22.50 14.96 13.26
C MET A 710 23.43 14.92 14.48
N LYS A 711 24.23 13.85 14.66
CA LYS A 711 25.13 13.65 15.80
C LYS A 711 26.62 13.90 15.48
N TYR A 712 26.93 14.30 14.25
CA TYR A 712 28.26 14.72 13.84
C TYR A 712 28.19 15.87 12.84
N HIS A 713 29.26 16.65 12.72
CA HIS A 713 29.38 17.73 11.73
C HIS A 713 30.69 17.62 10.95
N VAL A 714 30.74 18.29 9.80
CA VAL A 714 31.97 18.46 9.02
C VAL A 714 32.73 19.66 9.58
N ASP A 715 33.99 19.48 9.96
CA ASP A 715 34.90 20.59 10.26
C ASP A 715 35.17 21.42 8.99
N PRO A 716 34.82 22.73 8.96
CA PRO A 716 35.07 23.58 7.81
C PRO A 716 36.54 23.74 7.41
N GLN A 717 37.48 23.50 8.33
CA GLN A 717 38.92 23.67 8.08
C GLN A 717 39.58 22.35 7.64
N THR A 718 39.31 21.23 8.31
CA THR A 718 39.97 19.95 8.01
C THR A 718 39.14 18.96 7.18
N ASN A 719 37.85 19.21 6.95
CA ASN A 719 36.90 18.29 6.29
C ASN A 719 36.86 16.87 6.95
N LYS A 720 37.30 16.78 8.22
CA LYS A 720 37.08 15.62 9.09
C LYS A 720 35.66 15.66 9.65
N LEU A 721 35.07 14.50 9.91
CA LEU A 721 33.79 14.40 10.61
C LEU A 721 34.05 14.36 12.12
N ILE A 722 33.38 15.22 12.88
CA ILE A 722 33.54 15.37 14.33
C ILE A 722 32.23 15.02 15.03
N LEU A 723 32.27 14.08 15.97
CA LEU A 723 31.12 13.71 16.80
C LEU A 723 30.79 14.80 17.81
N HIS A 724 29.50 14.92 18.12
CA HIS A 724 29.05 15.74 19.23
C HIS A 724 29.46 15.10 20.56
N SER A 725 29.91 15.92 21.52
CA SER A 725 30.46 15.43 22.78
C SER A 725 29.40 14.98 23.81
N ASP A 726 28.12 15.00 23.41
CA ASP A 726 26.95 14.59 24.18
C ASP A 726 27.14 13.23 24.88
N HIS A 727 26.58 13.08 26.08
CA HIS A 727 26.68 11.83 26.83
C HIS A 727 26.02 10.66 26.09
N ASN A 728 24.81 10.84 25.53
CA ASN A 728 24.12 9.80 24.75
C ASN A 728 24.86 9.37 23.46
N VAL A 729 25.65 10.25 22.84
CA VAL A 729 26.50 9.90 21.70
C VAL A 729 27.66 9.00 22.14
N LYS A 730 28.24 9.27 23.31
CA LYS A 730 29.31 8.47 23.90
C LYS A 730 28.81 7.11 24.39
N GLN A 731 27.58 7.04 24.94
CA GLN A 731 26.93 5.78 25.32
C GLN A 731 26.72 4.82 24.14
N ARG A 732 26.58 5.30 22.90
CA ARG A 732 26.57 4.44 21.69
C ARG A 732 27.94 3.79 21.42
N GLY A 733 29.03 4.39 21.89
CA GLY A 733 30.35 3.75 21.92
C GLY A 733 30.47 2.69 23.01
N ASP A 734 29.94 2.98 24.21
CA ASP A 734 29.87 2.00 25.30
C ASP A 734 29.09 0.75 24.87
N MET A 735 28.00 0.90 24.11
CA MET A 735 27.23 -0.21 23.52
C MET A 735 28.11 -1.13 22.65
N ALA A 736 28.95 -0.57 21.77
CA ALA A 736 29.82 -1.35 20.89
C ALA A 736 30.87 -2.15 21.68
N VAL A 737 31.50 -1.54 22.68
CA VAL A 737 32.46 -2.22 23.56
C VAL A 737 31.78 -3.32 24.37
N LEU A 738 30.66 -3.02 25.05
CA LEU A 738 29.94 -3.99 25.89
C LEU A 738 29.37 -5.17 25.08
N SER A 739 28.91 -4.93 23.84
CA SER A 739 28.52 -5.98 22.91
C SER A 739 29.66 -6.97 22.68
N PHE A 740 30.86 -6.47 22.34
CA PHE A 740 32.03 -7.31 22.08
C PHE A 740 32.47 -8.11 23.32
N LEU A 741 32.47 -7.49 24.51
CA LEU A 741 32.75 -8.20 25.76
C LEU A 741 31.72 -9.31 26.04
N LYS A 742 30.44 -9.06 25.73
CA LYS A 742 29.38 -10.08 25.85
C LYS A 742 29.49 -11.18 24.80
N ILE A 743 29.98 -10.92 23.58
CA ILE A 743 30.28 -11.98 22.60
C ILE A 743 31.40 -12.88 23.15
N ILE A 744 32.52 -12.30 23.62
CA ILE A 744 33.65 -13.04 24.20
C ILE A 744 33.17 -13.99 25.32
N ILE A 745 32.35 -13.47 26.25
CA ILE A 745 31.75 -14.22 27.34
C ILE A 745 30.79 -15.31 26.82
N SER A 746 29.90 -14.98 25.88
CA SER A 746 28.86 -15.90 25.41
C SER A 746 29.41 -17.05 24.57
N VAL A 747 30.41 -16.78 23.72
CA VAL A 747 31.16 -17.82 22.98
C VAL A 747 31.89 -18.75 23.96
N SER A 748 32.49 -18.19 25.01
CA SER A 748 33.21 -18.98 26.03
C SER A 748 32.30 -19.87 26.89
N LEU A 749 31.09 -19.40 27.20
CA LEU A 749 30.11 -20.11 28.04
C LEU A 749 29.12 -20.98 27.25
N SER A 750 29.11 -20.92 25.92
CA SER A 750 28.13 -21.61 25.09
C SER A 750 28.19 -23.13 25.21
N LYS A 751 27.03 -23.74 25.32
CA LYS A 751 26.82 -25.20 25.38
C LYS A 751 26.70 -25.82 23.98
N LYS A 752 26.20 -25.08 22.99
CA LYS A 752 26.35 -25.42 21.56
C LYS A 752 27.81 -25.62 21.18
N LEU A 753 28.70 -24.71 21.60
CA LEU A 753 30.12 -24.74 21.22
C LEU A 753 30.99 -25.73 22.01
N ASP A 754 30.55 -26.19 23.19
CA ASP A 754 31.29 -27.18 24.01
C ASP A 754 31.49 -28.54 23.30
N LYS A 755 30.67 -28.87 22.29
CA LYS A 755 30.88 -30.07 21.45
C LYS A 755 32.21 -30.03 20.69
N TYR A 756 32.64 -28.86 20.20
CA TYR A 756 33.91 -28.69 19.48
C TYR A 756 35.11 -28.80 20.43
N LYS A 757 34.97 -28.30 21.66
CA LYS A 757 35.97 -28.47 22.74
C LYS A 757 36.20 -29.95 23.09
N ARG A 758 35.19 -30.80 22.93
CA ARG A 758 35.27 -32.26 23.14
C ARG A 758 35.48 -33.08 21.86
N HIS A 759 35.72 -32.44 20.71
CA HIS A 759 35.90 -33.15 19.44
C HIS A 759 37.31 -33.75 19.34
N GLU A 760 37.40 -35.06 19.07
CA GLU A 760 38.67 -35.80 19.08
C GLU A 760 39.62 -35.34 17.97
N GLY A 761 39.11 -35.10 16.76
CA GLY A 761 39.92 -34.59 15.64
C GLY A 761 40.49 -33.19 15.91
N LEU A 762 39.71 -32.30 16.55
CA LEU A 762 40.19 -30.95 16.89
C LEU A 762 41.25 -31.00 17.98
N ASN A 763 41.05 -31.82 19.02
CA ASN A 763 42.05 -31.99 20.09
C ASN A 763 43.31 -32.72 19.64
N SER A 764 43.22 -33.55 18.59
CA SER A 764 44.38 -34.21 17.96
C SER A 764 45.25 -33.24 17.15
N ARG A 765 44.65 -32.21 16.55
CA ARG A 765 45.36 -31.15 15.80
C ARG A 765 45.82 -30.00 16.70
N ILE A 766 44.97 -29.59 17.64
CA ILE A 766 45.17 -28.48 18.58
C ILE A 766 44.86 -28.97 19.99
N LYS A 767 45.90 -29.25 20.78
CA LYS A 767 45.71 -29.71 22.17
C LYS A 767 44.88 -28.69 22.97
N ASP A 768 43.92 -29.20 23.75
CA ASP A 768 43.03 -28.42 24.61
C ASP A 768 42.25 -27.34 23.82
N TYR A 769 41.69 -27.73 22.67
CA TYR A 769 40.97 -26.83 21.77
C TYR A 769 39.76 -26.18 22.46
N CYS A 770 39.61 -24.87 22.29
CA CYS A 770 38.35 -24.19 22.58
C CYS A 770 38.11 -23.05 21.59
N VAL A 771 36.84 -22.79 21.31
CA VAL A 771 36.43 -21.71 20.41
C VAL A 771 36.82 -20.37 21.06
N ARG A 772 37.66 -19.61 20.35
CA ARG A 772 38.10 -18.26 20.75
C ARG A 772 37.99 -17.36 19.52
N MET A 773 37.80 -16.07 19.75
CA MET A 773 37.81 -15.07 18.69
C MET A 773 38.71 -13.89 19.08
N GLY A 774 39.30 -13.24 18.09
CA GLY A 774 39.90 -11.90 18.23
C GLY A 774 38.91 -10.82 17.85
N PHE A 775 39.10 -9.62 18.38
CA PHE A 775 38.17 -8.50 18.20
C PHE A 775 38.90 -7.16 18.07
N GLY A 776 38.61 -6.37 17.04
CA GLY A 776 39.19 -5.04 16.84
C GLY A 776 38.13 -3.97 16.58
N LEU A 777 38.14 -2.87 17.35
CA LEU A 777 37.21 -1.74 17.18
C LEU A 777 37.93 -0.43 16.85
N HIS A 778 37.46 0.23 15.80
CA HIS A 778 37.91 1.55 15.40
C HIS A 778 36.75 2.49 15.06
N LEU A 779 36.88 3.76 15.45
CA LEU A 779 35.91 4.80 15.15
C LEU A 779 36.43 5.67 14.01
N GLY A 780 35.67 5.78 12.93
CA GLY A 780 36.03 6.63 11.80
C GLY A 780 34.95 6.74 10.72
N TRP A 781 35.21 7.54 9.70
CA TRP A 781 34.30 7.70 8.57
C TRP A 781 34.34 6.48 7.62
N GLY A 782 33.22 6.20 6.94
CA GLY A 782 33.12 5.22 5.85
C GLY A 782 32.30 5.77 4.69
N ILE A 783 32.50 5.25 3.47
CA ILE A 783 31.52 5.38 2.40
C ILE A 783 30.60 4.16 2.44
N GLU A 784 29.34 4.37 2.80
CA GLU A 784 28.25 3.39 2.77
C GLU A 784 27.62 3.40 1.37
N GLY A 785 27.61 2.27 0.66
CA GLY A 785 27.05 2.25 -0.69
C GLY A 785 27.10 0.88 -1.36
N ALA A 786 26.53 0.84 -2.58
CA ALA A 786 26.56 -0.33 -3.44
C ALA A 786 27.96 -0.50 -4.05
N ILE A 787 28.46 -1.73 -4.10
CA ILE A 787 29.62 -2.13 -4.89
C ILE A 787 29.18 -3.24 -5.83
N GLY A 788 29.57 -3.15 -7.11
CA GLY A 788 29.44 -4.26 -8.05
C GLY A 788 28.98 -3.81 -9.43
N SER A 789 28.09 -4.59 -10.03
CA SER A 789 27.55 -4.42 -11.38
C SER A 789 26.13 -4.97 -11.45
N SER A 790 25.47 -4.88 -12.61
CA SER A 790 24.16 -5.52 -12.87
C SER A 790 24.14 -7.04 -12.63
N PHE A 791 25.30 -7.72 -12.60
CA PHE A 791 25.39 -9.17 -12.37
C PHE A 791 25.47 -9.55 -10.88
N LYS A 792 26.03 -8.67 -10.03
CA LYS A 792 26.21 -8.89 -8.59
C LYS A 792 26.46 -7.55 -7.91
N ILE A 793 25.68 -7.28 -6.86
CA ILE A 793 25.82 -6.10 -5.99
C ILE A 793 25.99 -6.58 -4.54
N ASP A 794 26.82 -5.87 -3.78
CA ASP A 794 26.90 -5.95 -2.33
C ASP A 794 26.82 -4.55 -1.72
N ALA A 795 26.05 -4.41 -0.64
CA ALA A 795 26.20 -3.25 0.26
C ALA A 795 27.57 -3.31 0.94
N SER A 796 28.23 -2.18 1.15
CA SER A 796 29.55 -2.17 1.79
C SER A 796 29.93 -0.83 2.39
N TYR A 797 30.85 -0.87 3.35
CA TYR A 797 31.59 0.30 3.82
C TYR A 797 33.01 0.30 3.23
N LEU A 798 33.40 1.39 2.55
CA LEU A 798 34.76 1.60 2.05
C LEU A 798 35.44 2.73 2.80
N SER A 799 36.57 2.44 3.48
CA SER A 799 37.44 3.43 4.09
C SER A 799 38.71 2.81 4.70
N PRO A 800 39.84 3.55 4.79
CA PRO A 800 40.98 3.16 5.61
C PRO A 800 40.63 2.82 7.07
N ASN A 801 39.55 3.42 7.60
CA ASN A 801 39.08 3.19 8.97
C ASN A 801 38.46 1.79 9.15
N VAL A 802 37.82 1.24 8.11
CA VAL A 802 37.35 -0.15 8.09
C VAL A 802 38.55 -1.10 8.12
N ASN A 803 39.58 -0.80 7.30
CA ASN A 803 40.83 -1.58 7.29
C ASN A 803 41.59 -1.49 8.63
N MET A 804 41.52 -0.35 9.33
CA MET A 804 42.10 -0.20 10.67
C MET A 804 41.45 -1.17 11.67
N ALA A 805 40.12 -1.30 11.69
CA ALA A 805 39.46 -2.27 12.56
C ALA A 805 39.91 -3.73 12.29
N SER A 806 40.09 -4.12 11.02
CA SER A 806 40.63 -5.44 10.65
C SER A 806 42.12 -5.64 10.99
N ARG A 807 42.90 -4.56 11.09
CA ARG A 807 44.29 -4.60 11.58
C ARG A 807 44.35 -4.70 13.11
N LEU A 808 43.48 -3.98 13.82
CA LEU A 808 43.34 -4.08 15.28
C LEU A 808 42.85 -5.45 15.71
N GLU A 809 41.94 -6.06 14.94
CA GLU A 809 41.57 -7.46 15.15
C GLU A 809 42.84 -8.31 15.06
N ALA A 810 43.53 -8.38 13.93
CA ALA A 810 44.66 -9.29 13.79
C ALA A 810 45.79 -9.04 14.80
N ALA A 811 46.02 -7.78 15.19
CA ALA A 811 46.97 -7.42 16.23
C ALA A 811 46.64 -8.03 17.61
N THR A 812 45.38 -8.38 17.93
CA THR A 812 45.05 -9.15 19.15
C THR A 812 45.78 -10.50 19.20
N LYS A 813 46.17 -11.08 18.05
CA LYS A 813 47.02 -12.29 17.99
C LYS A 813 48.42 -12.01 18.55
N GLN A 814 49.01 -10.86 18.20
CA GLN A 814 50.34 -10.44 18.67
C GLN A 814 50.32 -10.07 20.16
N PHE A 815 49.33 -9.25 20.59
CA PHE A 815 49.24 -8.79 21.97
C PHE A 815 48.68 -9.81 22.97
N GLY A 816 48.25 -10.99 22.51
CA GLY A 816 47.64 -12.03 23.37
C GLY A 816 46.33 -11.62 24.05
N THR A 817 45.69 -10.54 23.60
CA THR A 817 44.41 -10.04 24.12
C THR A 817 43.23 -10.63 23.36
N TYR A 818 42.01 -10.47 23.89
CA TYR A 818 40.79 -10.77 23.14
C TYR A 818 40.33 -9.58 22.29
N ILE A 819 40.52 -8.37 22.77
CA ILE A 819 39.92 -7.14 22.23
C ILE A 819 40.98 -6.03 22.12
N LEU A 820 40.99 -5.30 21.00
CA LEU A 820 41.73 -4.05 20.84
C LEU A 820 40.81 -2.89 20.41
N ILE A 821 41.00 -1.75 21.07
CA ILE A 821 40.24 -0.52 20.94
C ILE A 821 41.22 0.59 20.56
N SER A 822 40.98 1.27 19.43
CA SER A 822 41.79 2.45 19.08
C SER A 822 41.54 3.64 20.02
N GLY A 823 42.57 4.46 20.28
CA GLY A 823 42.43 5.69 21.06
C GLY A 823 41.47 6.73 20.48
N VAL A 824 41.14 6.66 19.19
CA VAL A 824 40.06 7.47 18.59
C VAL A 824 38.70 7.06 19.15
N LEU A 825 38.44 5.75 19.25
CA LEU A 825 37.22 5.24 19.88
C LEU A 825 37.23 5.52 21.38
N LYS A 826 38.32 5.20 22.09
CA LYS A 826 38.43 5.37 23.56
C LYS A 826 38.04 6.78 24.02
N ARG A 827 38.50 7.83 23.32
CA ARG A 827 38.17 9.24 23.63
C ARG A 827 36.68 9.61 23.44
N ASN A 828 35.92 8.79 22.71
CA ASN A 828 34.50 8.96 22.43
C ASN A 828 33.61 7.97 23.21
N LEU A 829 34.15 7.27 24.22
CA LEU A 829 33.38 6.50 25.21
C LEU A 829 33.02 7.37 26.42
N THR A 830 32.07 6.94 27.26
CA THR A 830 31.80 7.64 28.53
C THR A 830 32.99 7.54 29.48
N GLN A 831 33.14 8.49 30.41
CA GLN A 831 34.25 8.46 31.37
C GLN A 831 34.24 7.19 32.22
N ALA A 832 33.06 6.69 32.59
CA ALA A 832 32.91 5.44 33.34
C ALA A 832 33.43 4.23 32.52
N CYS A 833 33.08 4.12 31.23
CA CYS A 833 33.63 3.07 30.37
C CYS A 833 35.14 3.25 30.13
N GLN A 834 35.64 4.48 29.99
CA GLN A 834 37.06 4.77 29.81
C GLN A 834 37.93 4.34 31.01
N ASN A 835 37.39 4.35 32.22
CA ASN A 835 38.08 3.93 33.45
C ASN A 835 38.29 2.39 33.53
N HIS A 836 37.79 1.64 32.56
CA HIS A 836 37.89 0.17 32.51
C HIS A 836 38.72 -0.34 31.32
N ILE A 837 39.43 0.56 30.63
CA ILE A 837 40.11 0.32 29.37
C ILE A 837 41.61 0.69 29.52
N ARG A 838 42.49 -0.31 29.50
CA ARG A 838 43.95 -0.19 29.72
C ARG A 838 44.66 0.21 28.42
N LEU A 839 45.52 1.23 28.45
CA LEU A 839 46.45 1.55 27.36
C LEU A 839 47.56 0.50 27.35
N ILE A 840 47.84 -0.12 26.20
CA ILE A 840 48.81 -1.22 26.09
C ILE A 840 50.00 -0.97 25.18
N ASP A 841 49.88 -0.12 24.17
CA ASP A 841 50.97 0.24 23.25
C ASP A 841 50.63 1.55 22.51
N VAL A 842 51.64 2.16 21.89
CA VAL A 842 51.46 3.27 20.94
C VAL A 842 52.21 2.92 19.67
N VAL A 843 51.48 2.78 18.56
CA VAL A 843 52.04 2.25 17.31
C VAL A 843 51.68 3.10 16.10
N THR A 844 52.63 3.27 15.18
CA THR A 844 52.31 3.63 13.79
C THR A 844 51.86 2.38 13.04
N VAL A 845 51.04 2.53 12.00
CA VAL A 845 50.63 1.41 11.15
C VAL A 845 51.19 1.62 9.74
N LYS A 846 51.70 0.56 9.11
CA LYS A 846 52.23 0.59 7.74
C LYS A 846 51.30 1.36 6.77
N GLY A 847 51.74 2.54 6.35
CA GLY A 847 50.97 3.51 5.54
C GLY A 847 50.47 4.77 6.28
N SER A 848 50.69 4.92 7.58
CA SER A 848 50.37 6.12 8.38
C SER A 848 51.54 6.50 9.30
N ILE A 849 51.89 7.79 9.28
CA ILE A 849 52.90 8.38 10.18
C ILE A 849 52.26 8.89 11.48
N GLU A 850 50.93 9.11 11.50
CA GLU A 850 50.20 9.43 12.75
C GLU A 850 50.20 8.19 13.67
N PRO A 851 50.74 8.28 14.90
CA PRO A 851 50.73 7.17 15.86
C PRO A 851 49.34 6.96 16.46
N VAL A 852 49.00 5.71 16.75
CA VAL A 852 47.71 5.26 17.26
C VAL A 852 47.93 4.56 18.61
N GLU A 853 47.28 5.11 19.64
CA GLU A 853 47.15 4.48 20.95
C GLU A 853 46.31 3.19 20.82
N LEU A 854 46.84 2.07 21.34
CA LEU A 854 46.14 0.78 21.42
C LEU A 854 45.68 0.53 22.85
N TYR A 855 44.40 0.24 23.03
CA TYR A 855 43.81 -0.09 24.33
C TYR A 855 43.17 -1.48 24.32
N THR A 856 43.04 -2.09 25.50
CA THR A 856 42.35 -3.38 25.74
C THR A 856 41.29 -3.23 26.84
N VAL A 857 40.40 -4.22 26.93
CA VAL A 857 39.68 -4.55 28.17
C VAL A 857 40.17 -5.93 28.60
N ASP A 858 40.68 -6.01 29.82
CA ASP A 858 41.33 -7.19 30.35
C ASP A 858 40.32 -8.23 30.86
N LEU A 859 40.47 -9.50 30.43
CA LEU A 859 39.51 -10.59 30.67
C LEU A 859 40.21 -11.95 30.86
N SER A 860 39.98 -12.59 32.02
CA SER A 860 40.41 -13.97 32.30
C SER A 860 39.27 -14.96 32.08
N ILE A 861 39.20 -15.50 30.86
CA ILE A 861 38.22 -16.53 30.47
C ILE A 861 38.42 -17.83 31.28
N LYS A 862 39.64 -18.13 31.72
CA LYS A 862 39.90 -19.23 32.67
C LYS A 862 39.16 -19.02 33.99
N ASN A 863 39.21 -17.82 34.58
CA ASN A 863 38.50 -17.53 35.83
C ASN A 863 36.99 -17.63 35.66
N LEU A 864 36.47 -17.06 34.56
CA LEU A 864 35.05 -17.16 34.18
C LEU A 864 34.56 -18.61 34.13
N LEU A 865 35.29 -19.49 33.44
CA LEU A 865 34.97 -20.93 33.32
C LEU A 865 35.12 -21.70 34.64
N ASN A 866 36.10 -21.34 35.47
CA ASN A 866 36.27 -21.95 36.80
C ASN A 866 35.12 -21.59 37.75
N LYS A 867 34.57 -20.38 37.63
CA LYS A 867 33.46 -19.86 38.43
C LYS A 867 32.10 -20.37 37.94
N PHE A 868 31.87 -20.36 36.63
CA PHE A 868 30.65 -20.86 35.98
C PHE A 868 30.90 -22.20 35.28
N LYS A 869 30.90 -23.28 36.07
CA LYS A 869 31.23 -24.64 35.60
C LYS A 869 30.23 -25.27 34.63
N GLU A 870 28.98 -24.82 34.63
CA GLU A 870 27.96 -25.32 33.69
C GLU A 870 27.89 -24.41 32.45
N PRO A 871 28.14 -24.93 31.24
CA PRO A 871 27.98 -24.16 30.02
C PRO A 871 26.49 -23.88 29.77
N ARG A 872 26.18 -22.65 29.39
CA ARG A 872 24.83 -22.12 29.22
C ARG A 872 24.72 -21.40 27.89
N ASP A 873 23.82 -21.86 27.03
CA ASP A 873 23.40 -21.06 25.89
C ASP A 873 22.36 -20.05 26.36
N ILE A 874 22.56 -18.78 25.99
CA ILE A 874 21.51 -17.76 26.09
C ILE A 874 20.38 -18.06 25.07
N PHE A 875 20.68 -18.90 24.05
CA PHE A 875 19.87 -19.14 22.86
C PHE A 875 19.73 -20.64 22.50
N ASP A 876 19.03 -21.44 23.32
CA ASP A 876 18.57 -22.78 22.88
C ASP A 876 17.24 -22.67 22.11
N ILE A 877 17.27 -21.90 21.02
CA ILE A 877 16.14 -21.68 20.10
C ILE A 877 15.72 -23.01 19.42
N SER A 878 16.67 -23.93 19.30
CA SER A 878 16.51 -25.31 18.83
C SER A 878 15.45 -26.13 19.58
N ARG A 879 15.13 -25.81 20.85
CA ARG A 879 14.03 -26.46 21.60
C ARG A 879 12.69 -25.73 21.51
N MET A 880 12.67 -24.49 21.01
CA MET A 880 11.46 -23.67 20.94
C MET A 880 10.62 -24.06 19.72
N LYS A 881 9.30 -24.12 19.89
CA LYS A 881 8.37 -24.28 18.76
C LYS A 881 8.40 -23.03 17.87
N PRO A 882 8.09 -23.11 16.56
CA PRO A 882 8.14 -21.95 15.66
C PRO A 882 7.37 -20.69 16.14
N ARG A 883 6.25 -20.88 16.86
CA ARG A 883 5.51 -19.79 17.53
C ARG A 883 6.33 -19.11 18.64
N GLU A 884 6.98 -19.90 19.49
CA GLU A 884 7.85 -19.42 20.57
C GLU A 884 9.09 -18.72 20.00
N GLN A 885 9.64 -19.22 18.88
CA GLN A 885 10.72 -18.56 18.14
C GLN A 885 10.32 -17.18 17.60
N LYS A 886 9.18 -17.06 16.89
CA LYS A 886 8.65 -15.76 16.43
C LYS A 886 8.42 -14.79 17.59
N GLN A 887 7.81 -15.26 18.69
CA GLN A 887 7.59 -14.46 19.89
C GLN A 887 8.92 -14.00 20.53
N PHE A 888 9.93 -14.87 20.60
CA PHE A 888 11.26 -14.55 21.13
C PHE A 888 11.96 -13.46 20.30
N ARG A 889 11.90 -13.55 18.95
CA ARG A 889 12.43 -12.50 18.06
C ARG A 889 11.78 -11.15 18.33
N VAL A 890 10.45 -11.08 18.32
CA VAL A 890 9.71 -9.81 18.52
C VAL A 890 9.94 -9.23 19.92
N VAL A 891 9.95 -10.07 20.98
CA VAL A 891 10.23 -9.62 22.35
C VAL A 891 11.67 -9.08 22.49
N ASN A 892 12.66 -9.69 21.84
CA ASN A 892 14.04 -9.21 21.92
C ASN A 892 14.26 -7.93 21.08
N ARG A 893 13.65 -7.79 19.90
CA ARG A 893 13.65 -6.51 19.18
C ARG A 893 12.97 -5.39 19.98
N TYR A 894 11.92 -5.70 20.75
CA TYR A 894 11.31 -4.73 21.67
C TYR A 894 12.27 -4.31 22.78
N LYS A 895 12.97 -5.25 23.44
CA LYS A 895 14.04 -4.94 24.42
C LYS A 895 15.16 -4.10 23.81
N ARG A 896 15.62 -4.45 22.60
CA ARG A 896 16.63 -3.71 21.83
C ARG A 896 16.21 -2.26 21.58
N ASN A 897 14.99 -2.06 21.06
CA ASN A 897 14.47 -0.74 20.77
C ASN A 897 14.25 0.09 22.06
N LEU A 898 13.84 -0.55 23.16
CA LEU A 898 13.81 0.10 24.48
C LEU A 898 15.21 0.48 24.98
N LEU A 899 16.23 -0.36 24.78
CA LEU A 899 17.61 -0.08 25.19
C LEU A 899 18.17 1.12 24.41
N ILE A 900 18.09 1.09 23.08
CA ILE A 900 18.51 2.18 22.19
C ILE A 900 17.83 3.49 22.61
N LYS A 901 16.50 3.47 22.75
CA LYS A 901 15.74 4.67 23.16
C LYS A 901 16.11 5.14 24.58
N SER A 902 16.36 4.23 25.52
CA SER A 902 16.75 4.61 26.89
C SER A 902 18.18 5.19 26.96
N VAL A 903 19.05 4.80 26.05
CA VAL A 903 20.39 5.41 25.86
C VAL A 903 20.28 6.78 25.18
N GLU A 904 19.41 6.92 24.17
CA GLU A 904 19.20 8.18 23.45
C GLU A 904 18.48 9.23 24.31
N ASP A 905 17.50 8.81 25.11
CA ASP A 905 16.82 9.60 26.15
C ASP A 905 17.72 9.85 27.40
N ASP A 906 18.94 9.30 27.44
CA ASP A 906 19.94 9.35 28.55
C ASP A 906 19.41 8.86 29.92
N LYS A 907 18.42 7.95 29.93
CA LYS A 907 17.74 7.41 31.11
C LYS A 907 18.50 6.30 31.83
N ILE A 908 19.49 5.70 31.17
CA ILE A 908 20.31 4.59 31.69
C ILE A 908 21.77 4.93 31.43
N GLN A 909 22.65 4.71 32.41
CA GLN A 909 24.10 4.79 32.23
C GLN A 909 24.67 3.39 32.01
N LEU A 910 25.01 3.07 30.76
CA LEU A 910 25.30 1.71 30.31
C LEU A 910 26.59 1.14 30.93
N ALA A 911 27.59 1.98 31.16
CA ALA A 911 28.85 1.61 31.83
C ALA A 911 28.65 0.95 33.21
N THR A 912 27.51 1.17 33.90
CA THR A 912 27.22 0.49 35.17
C THR A 912 27.04 -1.04 35.02
N LEU A 913 26.99 -1.58 33.81
CA LEU A 913 27.08 -3.03 33.57
C LEU A 913 28.43 -3.62 34.01
N PHE A 914 29.54 -2.87 33.94
CA PHE A 914 30.84 -3.35 34.42
C PHE A 914 30.88 -3.64 35.94
N GLU A 915 29.93 -3.08 36.70
CA GLU A 915 29.80 -3.21 38.16
C GLU A 915 28.63 -4.12 38.60
N LYS A 916 27.70 -4.42 37.68
CA LYS A 916 26.43 -5.12 37.97
C LYS A 916 26.32 -6.50 37.29
N ASP A 917 27.08 -6.73 36.24
CA ASP A 917 26.99 -7.94 35.43
C ASP A 917 27.95 -9.01 35.96
N GLU A 918 27.39 -10.09 36.52
CA GLU A 918 28.16 -11.14 37.20
C GLU A 918 29.23 -11.79 36.30
N ASP A 919 28.99 -11.86 34.98
CA ASP A 919 29.94 -12.43 34.01
C ASP A 919 31.13 -11.49 33.78
N LEU A 920 30.87 -10.19 33.58
CA LEU A 920 31.91 -9.17 33.41
C LEU A 920 32.74 -9.04 34.68
N ILE A 921 32.12 -9.10 35.86
CA ILE A 921 32.82 -9.09 37.15
C ILE A 921 33.71 -10.34 37.26
N ALA A 922 33.17 -11.54 37.01
CA ALA A 922 33.91 -12.79 37.09
C ALA A 922 35.09 -12.88 36.10
N ALA A 923 34.93 -12.35 34.88
CA ALA A 923 36.02 -12.30 33.91
C ALA A 923 37.12 -11.30 34.29
N ARG A 924 36.80 -10.24 35.06
CA ARG A 924 37.75 -9.15 35.41
C ARG A 924 38.37 -9.29 36.81
N GLU A 925 37.81 -10.14 37.67
CA GLU A 925 38.14 -10.31 39.10
C GLU A 925 39.65 -10.46 39.43
N LEU A 926 40.46 -11.01 38.53
CA LEU A 926 41.91 -11.17 38.75
C LEU A 926 42.74 -9.91 38.45
N TYR A 927 42.19 -8.92 37.75
CA TYR A 927 42.88 -7.68 37.39
C TYR A 927 42.65 -6.62 38.48
N THR A 928 43.50 -6.65 39.51
CA THR A 928 43.42 -5.74 40.67
C THR A 928 43.92 -4.33 40.34
N GLN A 929 43.60 -3.35 41.19
CA GLN A 929 44.14 -1.99 41.05
C GLN A 929 45.67 -1.98 41.11
N GLU A 930 46.30 -2.81 41.96
CA GLU A 930 47.77 -2.92 42.03
C GLU A 930 48.38 -3.36 40.70
N PHE A 931 47.72 -4.26 39.96
CA PHE A 931 48.15 -4.65 38.62
C PHE A 931 48.10 -3.47 37.64
N TYR A 932 47.00 -2.70 37.64
CA TYR A 932 46.88 -1.52 36.78
C TYR A 932 47.90 -0.42 37.13
N ASP A 933 48.10 -0.14 38.41
CA ASP A 933 49.08 0.87 38.88
C ASP A 933 50.52 0.44 38.55
N THR A 934 50.84 -0.84 38.77
CA THR A 934 52.15 -1.42 38.39
C THR A 934 52.35 -1.35 36.86
N TRP A 935 51.33 -1.71 36.07
CA TRP A 935 51.37 -1.61 34.61
C TRP A 935 51.63 -0.17 34.14
N ILE A 936 50.86 0.79 34.66
CA ILE A 936 50.98 2.22 34.30
C ILE A 936 52.40 2.71 34.60
N SER A 937 53.02 2.30 35.72
CA SER A 937 54.42 2.67 36.00
C SER A 937 55.38 2.12 34.95
N GLY A 938 55.31 0.83 34.64
CA GLY A 938 56.22 0.20 33.66
C GLY A 938 56.02 0.71 32.24
N PHE A 939 54.77 0.96 31.85
CA PHE A 939 54.42 1.52 30.56
C PHE A 939 54.92 2.96 30.39
N ASN A 940 54.83 3.80 31.42
CA ASN A 940 55.40 5.15 31.39
C ASN A 940 56.93 5.12 31.22
N SER A 941 57.64 4.24 31.92
CA SER A 941 59.10 4.05 31.71
C SER A 941 59.42 3.57 30.29
N TYR A 942 58.66 2.63 29.73
CA TYR A 942 58.83 2.17 28.34
C TYR A 942 58.66 3.31 27.32
N ILE A 943 57.61 4.12 27.46
CA ILE A 943 57.34 5.26 26.56
C ILE A 943 58.46 6.32 26.64
N ARG A 944 59.03 6.57 27.83
CA ARG A 944 60.18 7.48 27.99
C ARG A 944 61.51 6.94 27.45
N GLY A 945 61.62 5.63 27.18
CA GLY A 945 62.87 4.97 26.81
C GLY A 945 63.67 4.40 28.00
N GLU A 946 63.09 4.40 29.21
CA GLU A 946 63.66 3.85 30.45
C GLU A 946 63.52 2.31 30.48
N TRP A 947 63.99 1.63 29.42
CA TRP A 947 63.69 0.22 29.15
C TRP A 947 64.28 -0.75 30.19
N ASP A 948 65.43 -0.42 30.79
CA ASP A 948 66.03 -1.17 31.91
C ASP A 948 65.13 -1.19 33.18
N GLU A 949 64.23 -0.22 33.35
CA GLU A 949 63.23 -0.19 34.43
C GLU A 949 61.92 -0.85 33.98
N ALA A 950 61.45 -0.50 32.78
CA ALA A 950 60.24 -1.08 32.19
C ALA A 950 60.30 -2.62 32.12
N GLN A 951 61.44 -3.20 31.73
CA GLN A 951 61.64 -4.65 31.67
C GLN A 951 61.40 -5.32 33.04
N LYS A 952 61.90 -4.73 34.13
CA LYS A 952 61.72 -5.24 35.50
C LYS A 952 60.26 -5.18 35.93
N ILE A 953 59.58 -4.08 35.62
CA ILE A 953 58.17 -3.87 35.97
C ILE A 953 57.26 -4.79 35.14
N PHE A 954 57.53 -4.97 33.84
CA PHE A 954 56.79 -5.91 33.00
C PHE A 954 57.02 -7.37 33.39
N MET A 955 58.22 -7.75 33.87
CA MET A 955 58.43 -9.07 34.48
C MET A 955 57.57 -9.26 35.74
N LYS A 956 57.36 -8.22 36.56
CA LYS A 956 56.43 -8.29 37.71
C LYS A 956 54.98 -8.51 37.22
N THR A 957 54.47 -7.68 36.31
CA THR A 957 53.07 -7.77 35.84
C THR A 957 52.79 -9.05 35.06
N LEU A 958 53.76 -9.58 34.30
CA LEU A 958 53.64 -10.86 33.58
C LEU A 958 53.26 -12.03 34.49
N THR A 959 53.66 -11.99 35.77
CA THR A 959 53.42 -13.05 36.78
C THR A 959 52.39 -12.69 37.85
N MET A 960 51.80 -11.48 37.82
CA MET A 960 50.83 -11.04 38.84
C MET A 960 49.49 -11.81 38.78
N ILE A 961 49.18 -12.45 37.66
CA ILE A 961 47.90 -13.16 37.44
C ILE A 961 48.14 -14.67 37.49
N PRO A 962 47.48 -15.42 38.40
CA PRO A 962 47.61 -16.87 38.47
C PRO A 962 47.20 -17.55 37.15
N GLU A 963 48.01 -18.52 36.71
CA GLU A 963 47.79 -19.37 35.53
C GLU A 963 47.61 -18.64 34.17
N HIS A 964 47.82 -17.33 34.11
CA HIS A 964 47.65 -16.51 32.91
C HIS A 964 48.77 -15.47 32.83
N LYS A 965 49.61 -15.57 31.79
CA LYS A 965 50.62 -14.54 31.48
C LYS A 965 49.92 -13.34 30.83
N ASP A 966 50.20 -12.13 31.30
CA ASP A 966 49.71 -10.91 30.64
C ASP A 966 50.32 -10.76 29.25
N GLY A 967 49.48 -10.83 28.21
CA GLY A 967 49.89 -10.75 26.81
C GLY A 967 50.60 -9.44 26.47
N PRO A 968 50.06 -8.26 26.84
CA PRO A 968 50.74 -6.97 26.68
C PRO A 968 52.13 -6.92 27.35
N SER A 969 52.27 -7.37 28.60
CA SER A 969 53.59 -7.48 29.25
C SER A 969 54.56 -8.35 28.46
N ASN A 970 54.11 -9.53 28.00
CA ASN A 970 54.95 -10.43 27.21
C ASN A 970 55.39 -9.78 25.89
N THR A 971 54.48 -9.09 25.21
CA THR A 971 54.71 -8.43 23.91
C THR A 971 55.75 -7.31 24.04
N LEU A 972 55.61 -6.43 25.05
CA LEU A 972 56.57 -5.35 25.26
C LEU A 972 57.93 -5.87 25.75
N LEU A 973 57.96 -6.95 26.53
CA LEU A 973 59.22 -7.64 26.87
C LEU A 973 59.91 -8.21 25.64
N GLU A 974 59.17 -8.84 24.71
CA GLU A 974 59.74 -9.34 23.45
C GLU A 974 60.29 -8.20 22.58
N VAL A 975 59.59 -7.06 22.49
CA VAL A 975 60.10 -5.84 21.82
C VAL A 975 61.40 -5.35 22.47
N ILE A 976 61.42 -5.18 23.80
CA ILE A 976 62.60 -4.73 24.55
C ILE A 976 63.78 -5.68 24.34
N ASN A 977 63.54 -6.99 24.42
CA ASN A 977 64.57 -8.01 24.22
C ASN A 977 65.08 -8.03 22.76
N SER A 978 64.21 -7.83 21.77
CA SER A 978 64.59 -7.82 20.34
C SER A 978 65.54 -6.67 19.97
N ALA A 979 65.48 -5.54 20.68
CA ALA A 979 66.41 -4.41 20.51
C ALA A 979 67.68 -4.53 21.39
N GLY A 980 67.89 -5.65 22.09
CA GLY A 980 69.03 -5.82 22.99
C GLY A 980 68.88 -5.14 24.36
N GLY A 981 67.65 -4.91 24.82
CA GLY A 981 67.33 -4.43 26.17
C GLY A 981 67.31 -2.91 26.37
N ARG A 982 67.67 -2.12 25.34
CA ARG A 982 67.71 -0.65 25.42
C ARG A 982 66.89 -0.01 24.31
N ALA A 983 66.34 1.17 24.60
CA ALA A 983 65.60 1.96 23.61
C ALA A 983 66.51 2.40 22.44
N PRO A 984 66.00 2.42 21.20
CA PRO A 984 66.69 3.03 20.07
C PRO A 984 67.03 4.51 20.33
N TYR A 985 68.13 5.00 19.76
CA TYR A 985 68.57 6.40 19.93
C TYR A 985 67.55 7.43 19.38
N ASP A 986 66.68 7.02 18.46
CA ASP A 986 65.61 7.86 17.89
C ASP A 986 64.20 7.50 18.41
N TRP A 987 64.11 6.82 19.57
CA TRP A 987 62.85 6.43 20.21
C TRP A 987 61.93 7.63 20.48
N LYS A 988 60.74 7.62 19.86
CA LYS A 988 59.74 8.70 19.97
C LYS A 988 58.56 8.34 20.89
N GLY A 989 58.69 7.30 21.72
CA GLY A 989 57.59 6.77 22.52
C GLY A 989 56.56 5.96 21.72
N PHE A 990 56.91 5.50 20.51
CA PHE A 990 56.07 4.62 19.69
C PHE A 990 56.94 3.77 18.73
N ARG A 991 56.41 2.62 18.33
CA ARG A 991 57.02 1.70 17.33
C ARG A 991 56.15 1.58 16.07
N GLU A 992 56.62 0.90 15.03
CA GLU A 992 55.72 0.40 13.98
C GLU A 992 55.03 -0.89 14.43
N LEU A 993 53.74 -1.03 14.13
CA LEU A 993 52.99 -2.26 14.33
C LEU A 993 53.45 -3.30 13.31
N THR A 994 54.05 -4.36 13.82
CA THR A 994 54.40 -5.59 13.11
C THR A 994 53.22 -6.09 12.26
N GLU A 995 53.50 -6.53 11.02
CA GLU A 995 52.47 -6.79 10.01
C GLU A 995 51.47 -7.91 10.35
N LYS A 996 50.40 -8.00 9.53
CA LYS A 996 49.17 -8.76 9.79
C LYS A 996 49.39 -10.28 9.79
#